data_AF-A0AAD5W0P3-F1
#
_entry.id   AF-A0AAD5W0P3-F1
#
_cell.length_a   1.000
_cell.length_b   1.000
_cell.length_c   1.000
_cell.angle_alpha   90.00
_cell.angle_beta   90.00
_cell.angle_gamma   90.00
#
_symmetry.space_group_name_H-M   'P 1'
#
loop_
_entity.id
_entity.type
_entity.pdbx_description
1 polymer ?
#
loop_
_entity_poly.entity_id
_entity_poly.type
_entity_poly.pdbx_seq_one_letter_code
_entity_poly.pdbx_strand_id
1 'polypeptide(L)'
;MWIQTLLALTVLYGIKKTIDFWQAIRSVGNVPGYRTLVNPNSTPVYFLPRLKGFCPGANWCFVDKYSMYSWAGLDIVAHVGVFPSQGAFYVADAAAVKEITTYRSRFPKPVEYYDTLSFFGFNIVASEGEDWKRYRKISAPAFSDRNNKLVWDETVSIMNDLFDNAWENKEEITVDHCLELTLPITLFTISAAGFGQKLSWKGGHTIPPGHKMTFKDSLYTVTTYLIARLSLPDWMMSLSKKGREIMLGFQELKMHMVEMVETRLKSEKVERDDLFTSLLNANSDELDGGGLTTDELIGNIFVFMLAGHETTAHTLCFTLALLALHPDEQEKLYRHIKSVIPDPKAPTYEEMPLLTQTMAVFNETLRMFPAVSVIPKRSAEDTTLTTTNAQGETVIVPIPKGMDVHINVPALQNNPKYWDDPHDFKPDRFLKTDWNRDAFLPFSGGPRACLGRKFAETEVIASLTMLVSRYKISVKDEPQFAKETFEQRKARLLKAVDLLSLTLILASFLPPTIMLSRAIAALVTIYVVQKIIAYRRVVQSVGNLGGYRVVFERDSLMGALLRRIPGVSTGGNHALEDKYSVHERVGCDIVAHISAFPPSVHLWMADAEAIKEVTTSRARFPKPIDRYKALLFYGGNIVASEGETWKKYRRITAPAFSDRNNKLVWDETCAIMSDLFENVWGDKKIIEVDHCRDLTLPIALFVIGVAGFGRKMTWQDDSLVPAGHKLSFQESLSIVSINVLPKLILPDWAMALTEKTRKIALAYDELKVSAVFYNWKELESIEGTNILKVYMTEMVEGRQKSERVERHDLFSALLEANSEDEEALSTEELIGNIFIFLLAGHETTAHTLCFTFALLALYPDKQEKLYQQIKSIIPNARLPTYEEMPLLTLSTAVFNETLRLYPPVQDIPKRAAEDTTLATTNAQGETVIIPVPAGTNLDIHTPALHYNPKYWEDPHAFKPERFLKSDWNRDAFLPFSAGARACMGRKFFETEGIAALTMLVSQYKITVKEEPEFAHETFEQRKERIMRSNSVLTTTPVRTPLVFTRRQ
;
A
#
# COMPACT_ATOMS: atom_id res chain seq x y z
N MET A 1 21.58 24.65 -9.80
CA MET A 1 21.71 23.39 -9.03
C MET A 1 20.55 22.44 -9.29
N TRP A 2 19.32 22.65 -8.78
CA TRP A 2 18.23 21.65 -8.92
C TRP A 2 17.78 21.30 -10.35
N ILE A 3 17.77 22.23 -11.31
CA ILE A 3 17.48 21.88 -12.71
C ILE A 3 18.60 21.02 -13.30
N GLN A 4 19.86 21.34 -12.97
CA GLN A 4 21.01 20.51 -13.35
C GLN A 4 20.99 19.16 -12.62
N THR A 5 20.53 19.12 -11.36
CA THR A 5 20.33 17.90 -10.59
C THR A 5 19.20 17.07 -11.19
N LEU A 6 18.08 17.67 -11.59
CA LEU A 6 16.97 16.99 -12.24
C LEU A 6 17.37 16.45 -13.62
N LEU A 7 18.10 17.25 -14.40
CA LEU A 7 18.66 16.83 -15.68
C LEU A 7 19.68 15.71 -15.49
N ALA A 8 20.59 15.84 -14.52
CA ALA A 8 21.56 14.82 -14.16
C ALA A 8 20.86 13.55 -13.64
N LEU A 9 19.83 13.66 -12.80
CA LEU A 9 19.02 12.53 -12.34
C LEU A 9 18.25 11.88 -13.48
N THR A 10 17.76 12.67 -14.45
CA THR A 10 17.07 12.14 -15.64
C THR A 10 18.05 11.42 -16.56
N VAL A 11 19.25 11.98 -16.76
CA VAL A 11 20.34 11.34 -17.51
C VAL A 11 20.83 10.09 -16.79
N LEU A 12 21.07 10.15 -15.48
CA LEU A 12 21.45 9.01 -14.64
C LEU A 12 20.36 7.94 -14.61
N TYR A 13 19.08 8.34 -14.60
CA TYR A 13 17.95 7.42 -14.72
C TYR A 13 17.92 6.78 -16.10
N GLY A 14 18.17 7.54 -17.17
CA GLY A 14 18.29 7.01 -18.53
C GLY A 14 19.48 6.05 -18.71
N ILE A 15 20.64 6.40 -18.16
CA ILE A 15 21.84 5.54 -18.12
C ILE A 15 21.55 4.30 -17.31
N LYS A 16 20.96 4.43 -16.12
CA LYS A 16 20.56 3.31 -15.28
C LYS A 16 19.57 2.41 -16.01
N LYS A 17 18.53 2.96 -16.63
CA LYS A 17 17.58 2.16 -17.42
C LYS A 17 18.23 1.46 -18.59
N THR A 18 19.21 2.10 -19.22
CA THR A 18 20.01 1.47 -20.28
C THR A 18 20.86 0.33 -19.70
N ILE A 19 21.54 0.54 -18.57
CA ILE A 19 22.32 -0.49 -17.86
C ILE A 19 21.42 -1.63 -17.42
N ASP A 20 20.31 -1.35 -16.74
CA ASP A 20 19.33 -2.33 -16.26
C ASP A 20 18.79 -3.14 -17.45
N PHE A 21 18.48 -2.49 -18.60
CA PHE A 21 18.06 -3.18 -19.82
C PHE A 21 19.15 -4.06 -20.43
N TRP A 22 20.40 -3.59 -20.48
CA TRP A 22 21.54 -4.39 -20.94
C TRP A 22 21.83 -5.56 -19.99
N GLN A 23 21.70 -5.37 -18.68
CA GLN A 23 21.80 -6.43 -17.69
C GLN A 23 20.67 -7.46 -17.87
N ALA A 24 19.45 -7.01 -18.13
CA ALA A 24 18.31 -7.88 -18.43
C ALA A 24 18.47 -8.65 -19.77
N ILE A 25 19.14 -8.06 -20.77
CA ILE A 25 19.53 -8.79 -21.99
C ILE A 25 20.60 -9.83 -21.68
N ARG A 26 21.61 -9.48 -20.89
CA ARG A 26 22.68 -10.43 -20.51
C ARG A 26 22.15 -11.58 -19.67
N SER A 27 21.19 -11.35 -18.80
CA SER A 27 20.62 -12.37 -17.92
C SER A 27 19.82 -13.44 -18.66
N VAL A 28 19.31 -13.14 -19.86
CA VAL A 28 18.65 -14.13 -20.73
C VAL A 28 19.60 -14.78 -21.75
N GLY A 29 20.88 -14.39 -21.75
CA GLY A 29 21.91 -14.92 -22.64
C GLY A 29 21.57 -14.76 -24.13
N ASN A 30 21.90 -15.78 -24.92
CA ASN A 30 21.65 -15.81 -26.37
C ASN A 30 20.27 -16.38 -26.73
N VAL A 31 19.35 -16.49 -25.76
CA VAL A 31 18.02 -17.05 -26.04
C VAL A 31 17.21 -16.07 -26.91
N PRO A 32 16.73 -16.51 -28.08
CA PRO A 32 15.97 -15.68 -28.99
C PRO A 32 14.62 -15.26 -28.39
N GLY A 33 14.07 -14.16 -28.88
CA GLY A 33 12.74 -13.68 -28.50
C GLY A 33 12.61 -12.17 -28.58
N TYR A 34 11.50 -11.63 -28.11
CA TYR A 34 11.19 -10.22 -28.29
C TYR A 34 11.99 -9.32 -27.34
N ARG A 35 12.33 -8.13 -27.84
CA ARG A 35 12.93 -7.02 -27.10
C ARG A 35 12.04 -5.81 -27.35
N THR A 36 11.34 -5.33 -26.32
CA THR A 36 10.31 -4.30 -26.48
C THR A 36 10.52 -3.16 -25.49
N LEU A 37 9.88 -2.01 -25.76
CA LEU A 37 9.89 -0.91 -24.80
C LEU A 37 9.05 -1.26 -23.57
N VAL A 38 7.85 -1.78 -23.79
CA VAL A 38 6.90 -2.17 -22.73
C VAL A 38 6.99 -3.67 -22.51
N ASN A 39 7.27 -4.08 -21.28
CA ASN A 39 7.33 -5.49 -20.92
C ASN A 39 5.91 -6.13 -20.99
N PRO A 40 5.73 -7.33 -21.57
CA PRO A 40 4.45 -8.04 -21.65
C PRO A 40 3.85 -8.34 -20.27
N ASN A 41 4.66 -8.40 -19.22
CA ASN A 41 4.20 -8.66 -17.86
C ASN A 41 3.90 -7.37 -17.07
N SER A 42 3.93 -6.20 -17.73
CA SER A 42 3.70 -4.91 -17.09
C SER A 42 2.29 -4.39 -17.32
N THR A 43 1.73 -3.68 -16.34
CA THR A 43 0.40 -3.08 -16.42
C THR A 43 0.14 -2.25 -17.69
N PRO A 44 1.11 -1.47 -18.22
CA PRO A 44 0.93 -0.73 -19.48
C PRO A 44 0.52 -1.57 -20.71
N VAL A 45 0.83 -2.87 -20.74
CA VAL A 45 0.47 -3.75 -21.85
C VAL A 45 -1.05 -3.87 -22.05
N TYR A 46 -1.83 -3.66 -20.98
CA TYR A 46 -3.29 -3.71 -20.97
C TYR A 46 -3.94 -2.42 -21.51
N PHE A 47 -3.17 -1.33 -21.63
CA PHE A 47 -3.63 -0.02 -22.08
C PHE A 47 -3.16 0.34 -23.50
N LEU A 48 -2.11 -0.33 -23.99
CA LEU A 48 -1.47 0.01 -25.25
C LEU A 48 -1.84 -1.01 -26.35
N PRO A 49 -2.16 -0.56 -27.57
CA PRO A 49 -2.38 -1.47 -28.67
C PRO A 49 -1.07 -2.21 -29.00
N ARG A 50 -1.21 -3.37 -29.64
CA ARG A 50 -0.07 -4.10 -30.18
C ARG A 50 0.66 -3.25 -31.20
N LEU A 51 1.92 -2.95 -30.94
CA LEU A 51 2.83 -2.19 -31.79
C LEU A 51 4.15 -2.96 -31.87
N LYS A 52 4.47 -3.50 -33.05
CA LYS A 52 5.65 -4.36 -33.26
C LYS A 52 6.93 -3.63 -32.81
N GLY A 53 7.73 -4.29 -31.96
CA GLY A 53 8.95 -3.72 -31.36
C GLY A 53 8.74 -2.75 -30.18
N PHE A 54 7.50 -2.30 -29.94
CA PHE A 54 7.19 -1.35 -28.86
C PHE A 54 6.40 -1.98 -27.71
N CYS A 55 5.26 -2.60 -28.02
CA CYS A 55 4.37 -3.24 -27.06
C CYS A 55 3.72 -4.48 -27.71
N PRO A 56 3.81 -5.68 -27.11
CA PRO A 56 3.18 -6.87 -27.67
C PRO A 56 1.64 -6.83 -27.57
N GLY A 57 1.09 -6.03 -26.64
CA GLY A 57 -0.35 -5.93 -26.35
C GLY A 57 -0.84 -7.09 -25.49
N ALA A 58 -1.92 -6.88 -24.72
CA ALA A 58 -2.41 -7.88 -23.74
C ALA A 58 -2.68 -9.28 -24.31
N ASN A 59 -3.15 -9.36 -25.57
CA ASN A 59 -3.61 -10.62 -26.17
C ASN A 59 -2.52 -11.35 -26.98
N TRP A 60 -1.24 -10.99 -26.82
CA TRP A 60 -0.17 -11.46 -27.70
C TRP A 60 0.00 -12.98 -27.70
N CYS A 61 -0.15 -13.67 -26.56
CA CYS A 61 -0.05 -15.13 -26.49
C CYS A 61 -1.08 -15.86 -27.37
N PHE A 62 -2.30 -15.31 -27.48
CA PHE A 62 -3.36 -15.89 -28.32
C PHE A 62 -3.24 -15.53 -29.79
N VAL A 63 -2.68 -14.35 -30.10
CA VAL A 63 -2.46 -13.94 -31.48
C VAL A 63 -1.25 -14.67 -32.06
N ASP A 64 -0.15 -14.76 -31.30
CA ASP A 64 1.09 -15.36 -31.79
C ASP A 64 1.07 -16.88 -31.64
N LYS A 65 0.40 -17.44 -30.62
CA LYS A 65 0.43 -18.87 -30.29
C LYS A 65 1.85 -19.41 -30.37
N TYR A 66 2.09 -20.38 -31.25
CA TYR A 66 3.40 -21.01 -31.45
C TYR A 66 4.32 -20.26 -32.45
N SER A 67 3.83 -19.26 -33.19
CA SER A 67 4.59 -18.60 -34.27
C SER A 67 5.91 -17.97 -33.81
N MET A 68 5.96 -17.43 -32.59
CA MET A 68 7.18 -16.87 -32.00
C MET A 68 8.28 -17.92 -31.79
N TYR A 69 7.90 -19.11 -31.36
CA TYR A 69 8.80 -20.24 -31.10
C TYR A 69 9.29 -20.83 -32.41
N SER A 70 8.39 -20.96 -33.38
CA SER A 70 8.74 -21.35 -34.75
C SER A 70 9.74 -20.37 -35.39
N TRP A 71 9.53 -19.06 -35.25
CA TRP A 71 10.49 -18.04 -35.72
C TRP A 71 11.84 -18.13 -34.99
N ALA A 72 11.82 -18.38 -33.68
CA ALA A 72 13.01 -18.51 -32.87
C ALA A 72 13.78 -19.83 -33.11
N GLY A 73 13.11 -20.84 -33.66
CA GLY A 73 13.65 -22.20 -33.82
C GLY A 73 13.86 -22.93 -32.47
N LEU A 74 13.19 -22.50 -31.40
CA LEU A 74 13.38 -23.00 -30.04
C LEU A 74 12.06 -22.94 -29.25
N ASP A 75 11.73 -24.00 -28.49
CA ASP A 75 10.52 -24.07 -27.66
C ASP A 75 10.63 -23.28 -26.34
N ILE A 76 11.77 -22.61 -26.11
CA ILE A 76 11.99 -21.65 -25.03
C ILE A 76 12.48 -20.35 -25.64
N VAL A 77 11.79 -19.25 -25.37
CA VAL A 77 12.15 -17.92 -25.84
C VAL A 77 12.30 -16.96 -24.68
N ALA A 78 13.10 -15.91 -24.83
CA ALA A 78 13.27 -14.88 -23.82
C ALA A 78 12.61 -13.59 -24.25
N HIS A 79 11.89 -12.94 -23.34
CA HIS A 79 11.36 -11.61 -23.55
C HIS A 79 12.07 -10.62 -22.63
N VAL A 80 12.48 -9.47 -23.16
CA VAL A 80 13.09 -8.40 -22.35
C VAL A 80 12.40 -7.08 -22.66
N GLY A 81 11.88 -6.43 -21.61
CA GLY A 81 11.29 -5.09 -21.71
C GLY A 81 12.25 -4.01 -21.21
N VAL A 82 12.08 -2.76 -21.66
CA VAL A 82 12.76 -1.60 -21.06
C VAL A 82 12.01 -1.10 -19.82
N PHE A 83 10.67 -1.15 -19.84
CA PHE A 83 9.80 -0.71 -18.75
C PHE A 83 8.82 -1.83 -18.31
N PRO A 84 9.06 -2.46 -17.14
CA PRO A 84 10.31 -2.47 -16.38
C PRO A 84 11.44 -3.21 -17.14
N SER A 85 12.69 -2.91 -16.74
CA SER A 85 13.91 -3.49 -17.31
C SER A 85 14.14 -4.89 -16.76
N GLN A 86 13.36 -5.85 -17.27
CA GLN A 86 13.33 -7.22 -16.75
C GLN A 86 13.27 -8.22 -17.91
N GLY A 87 14.06 -9.29 -17.79
CA GLY A 87 14.00 -10.46 -18.66
C GLY A 87 13.07 -11.51 -18.07
N ALA A 88 12.43 -12.30 -18.93
CA ALA A 88 11.67 -13.46 -18.54
C ALA A 88 11.72 -14.53 -19.64
N PHE A 89 11.71 -15.80 -19.26
CA PHE A 89 11.64 -16.92 -20.20
C PHE A 89 10.19 -17.34 -20.43
N TYR A 90 9.83 -17.64 -21.66
CA TYR A 90 8.54 -18.22 -22.03
C TYR A 90 8.77 -19.62 -22.59
N VAL A 91 8.02 -20.58 -22.08
CA VAL A 91 8.25 -22.01 -22.31
C VAL A 91 7.02 -22.63 -22.98
N ALA A 92 7.25 -23.32 -24.09
CA ALA A 92 6.26 -24.09 -24.86
C ALA A 92 6.73 -25.54 -25.15
N ASP A 93 7.69 -26.05 -24.36
CA ASP A 93 8.15 -27.45 -24.37
C ASP A 93 7.50 -28.26 -23.23
N ALA A 94 6.91 -29.41 -23.56
CA ALA A 94 6.17 -30.23 -22.61
C ALA A 94 7.04 -30.81 -21.48
N ALA A 95 8.29 -31.21 -21.78
CA ALA A 95 9.18 -31.78 -20.77
C ALA A 95 9.66 -30.71 -19.78
N ALA A 96 10.04 -29.53 -20.30
CA ALA A 96 10.40 -28.39 -19.46
C ALA A 96 9.22 -27.92 -18.60
N VAL A 97 8.00 -27.86 -19.14
CA VAL A 97 6.78 -27.51 -18.40
C VAL A 97 6.50 -28.52 -17.28
N LYS A 98 6.66 -29.82 -17.54
CA LYS A 98 6.50 -30.87 -16.53
C LYS A 98 7.51 -30.70 -15.40
N GLU A 99 8.77 -30.43 -15.74
CA GLU A 99 9.81 -30.15 -14.75
C GLU A 99 9.45 -28.93 -13.88
N ILE A 100 9.07 -27.81 -14.52
CA ILE A 100 8.68 -26.57 -13.83
C ILE A 100 7.51 -26.78 -12.87
N THR A 101 6.49 -27.53 -13.29
CA THR A 101 5.28 -27.76 -12.49
C THR A 101 5.48 -28.79 -11.38
N THR A 102 6.41 -29.73 -11.55
CA THR A 102 6.72 -30.77 -10.56
C THR A 102 7.59 -30.22 -9.42
N TYR A 103 8.66 -29.49 -9.74
CA TYR A 103 9.64 -29.00 -8.76
C TYR A 103 9.23 -27.62 -8.19
N ARG A 104 8.14 -27.57 -7.42
CA ARG A 104 7.58 -26.30 -6.90
C ARG A 104 8.53 -25.47 -6.02
N SER A 105 9.46 -26.10 -5.31
CA SER A 105 10.45 -25.39 -4.49
C SER A 105 11.52 -24.72 -5.34
N ARG A 106 11.84 -25.32 -6.49
CA ARG A 106 12.76 -24.76 -7.49
C ARG A 106 12.09 -23.65 -8.31
N PHE A 107 10.79 -23.79 -8.56
CA PHE A 107 9.98 -22.83 -9.30
C PHE A 107 8.76 -22.38 -8.48
N PRO A 108 8.95 -21.60 -7.41
CA PRO A 108 7.85 -20.99 -6.67
C PRO A 108 7.01 -20.07 -7.56
N LYS A 109 5.77 -19.86 -7.14
CA LYS A 109 4.86 -18.88 -7.72
C LYS A 109 5.27 -17.47 -7.25
N PRO A 110 5.43 -16.48 -8.15
CA PRO A 110 5.59 -15.08 -7.76
C PRO A 110 4.25 -14.55 -7.23
N VAL A 111 4.07 -14.56 -5.91
CA VAL A 111 2.80 -14.22 -5.26
C VAL A 111 2.40 -12.76 -5.46
N GLU A 112 3.37 -11.87 -5.66
CA GLU A 112 3.16 -10.44 -5.85
C GLU A 112 2.35 -10.11 -7.13
N TYR A 113 2.30 -11.02 -8.10
CA TYR A 113 1.45 -10.87 -9.29
C TYR A 113 -0.04 -11.09 -8.99
N TYR A 114 -0.35 -11.66 -7.82
CA TYR A 114 -1.68 -12.07 -7.42
C TYR A 114 -2.19 -11.30 -6.19
N ASP A 115 -1.38 -10.42 -5.60
CA ASP A 115 -1.77 -9.59 -4.44
C ASP A 115 -3.05 -8.77 -4.70
N THR A 116 -3.28 -8.38 -5.96
CA THR A 116 -4.49 -7.66 -6.37
C THR A 116 -5.76 -8.48 -6.26
N LEU A 117 -5.68 -9.78 -5.96
CA LEU A 117 -6.84 -10.65 -5.68
C LEU A 117 -7.11 -10.77 -4.17
N SER A 118 -6.28 -10.17 -3.32
CA SER A 118 -6.39 -10.26 -1.85
C SER A 118 -7.23 -9.13 -1.22
N PHE A 119 -7.95 -8.34 -2.02
CA PHE A 119 -8.67 -7.14 -1.55
C PHE A 119 -9.89 -7.42 -0.67
N PHE A 120 -10.42 -8.66 -0.68
CA PHE A 120 -11.40 -9.13 0.29
C PHE A 120 -10.80 -10.00 1.41
N GLY A 121 -9.50 -10.32 1.33
CA GLY A 121 -8.79 -11.20 2.24
C GLY A 121 -7.75 -12.07 1.53
N PHE A 122 -6.75 -12.55 2.26
CA PHE A 122 -5.71 -13.43 1.71
C PHE A 122 -6.29 -14.80 1.31
N ASN A 123 -5.73 -15.45 0.29
CA ASN A 123 -6.36 -16.62 -0.32
C ASN A 123 -5.36 -17.62 -0.95
N ILE A 124 -5.89 -18.79 -1.34
CA ILE A 124 -5.10 -19.90 -1.93
C ILE A 124 -4.36 -19.54 -3.23
N VAL A 125 -4.84 -18.54 -3.98
CA VAL A 125 -4.19 -18.12 -5.23
C VAL A 125 -3.02 -17.19 -4.94
N ALA A 126 -3.14 -16.29 -3.96
CA ALA A 126 -2.12 -15.31 -3.60
C ALA A 126 -1.05 -15.84 -2.60
N SER A 127 -0.97 -17.15 -2.37
CA SER A 127 -0.10 -17.77 -1.36
C SER A 127 0.94 -18.75 -1.93
N GLU A 128 2.04 -18.91 -1.18
CA GLU A 128 3.13 -19.86 -1.42
C GLU A 128 3.60 -20.49 -0.10
N GLY A 129 4.42 -21.53 -0.17
CA GLY A 129 5.03 -22.13 1.01
C GLY A 129 4.02 -22.84 1.91
N GLU A 130 4.16 -22.65 3.22
CA GLU A 130 3.29 -23.28 4.24
C GLU A 130 1.85 -22.74 4.22
N ASP A 131 1.65 -21.46 3.92
CA ASP A 131 0.30 -20.90 3.83
C ASP A 131 -0.50 -21.53 2.69
N TRP A 132 0.14 -21.70 1.53
CA TRP A 132 -0.52 -22.39 0.42
C TRP A 132 -0.85 -23.84 0.79
N LYS A 133 0.05 -24.56 1.47
CA LYS A 133 -0.23 -25.94 1.93
C LYS A 133 -1.42 -25.97 2.90
N ARG A 134 -1.46 -25.03 3.85
CA ARG A 134 -2.55 -24.87 4.83
C ARG A 134 -3.88 -24.62 4.12
N TYR A 135 -3.93 -23.62 3.24
CA TYR A 135 -5.12 -23.32 2.44
C TYR A 135 -5.55 -24.50 1.56
N ARG A 136 -4.59 -25.16 0.89
CA ARG A 136 -4.89 -26.33 0.06
C ARG A 136 -5.43 -27.49 0.90
N LYS A 137 -4.88 -27.75 2.09
CA LYS A 137 -5.34 -28.79 3.00
C LYS A 137 -6.77 -28.53 3.47
N ILE A 138 -7.10 -27.28 3.81
CA ILE A 138 -8.43 -26.89 4.31
C ILE A 138 -9.46 -26.87 3.16
N SER A 139 -9.09 -26.37 1.98
CA SER A 139 -10.04 -26.22 0.87
C SER A 139 -10.24 -27.49 0.03
N ALA A 140 -9.25 -28.39 -0.06
CA ALA A 140 -9.35 -29.56 -0.93
C ALA A 140 -10.52 -30.51 -0.63
N PRO A 141 -10.89 -30.78 0.64
CA PRO A 141 -12.05 -31.62 0.97
C PRO A 141 -13.37 -31.11 0.38
N ALA A 142 -13.48 -29.79 0.14
CA ALA A 142 -14.68 -29.18 -0.44
C ALA A 142 -14.89 -29.51 -1.94
N PHE A 143 -13.88 -30.10 -2.60
CA PHE A 143 -13.92 -30.53 -4.00
C PHE A 143 -13.95 -32.06 -4.13
N SER A 144 -14.79 -32.70 -3.31
CA SER A 144 -14.95 -34.16 -3.27
C SER A 144 -15.85 -34.69 -4.39
N ASP A 145 -15.84 -36.02 -4.60
CA ASP A 145 -16.76 -36.68 -5.55
C ASP A 145 -18.24 -36.48 -5.17
N ARG A 146 -18.54 -36.43 -3.86
CA ARG A 146 -19.89 -36.12 -3.34
C ARG A 146 -20.35 -34.72 -3.77
N ASN A 147 -19.48 -33.72 -3.65
CA ASN A 147 -19.79 -32.36 -4.09
C ASN A 147 -19.93 -32.29 -5.62
N ASN A 148 -19.13 -33.03 -6.39
CA ASN A 148 -19.27 -33.08 -7.85
C ASN A 148 -20.61 -33.71 -8.29
N LYS A 149 -21.13 -34.69 -7.55
CA LYS A 149 -22.49 -35.18 -7.80
C LYS A 149 -23.54 -34.08 -7.62
N LEU A 150 -23.42 -33.26 -6.58
CA LEU A 150 -24.29 -32.09 -6.39
C LEU A 150 -24.16 -31.09 -7.54
N VAL A 151 -22.95 -30.83 -8.04
CA VAL A 151 -22.72 -29.98 -9.23
C VAL A 151 -23.50 -30.50 -10.43
N TRP A 152 -23.43 -31.81 -10.68
CA TRP A 152 -24.19 -32.43 -11.76
C TRP A 152 -25.70 -32.23 -11.60
N ASP A 153 -26.24 -32.56 -10.43
CA ASP A 153 -27.67 -32.50 -10.15
C ASP A 153 -28.21 -31.07 -10.26
N GLU A 154 -27.50 -30.09 -9.70
CA GLU A 154 -27.87 -28.67 -9.83
C GLU A 154 -27.74 -28.19 -11.28
N THR A 155 -26.69 -28.60 -12.01
CA THR A 155 -26.54 -28.21 -13.43
C THR A 155 -27.71 -28.76 -14.26
N VAL A 156 -28.07 -30.03 -14.10
CA VAL A 156 -29.22 -30.62 -14.80
C VAL A 156 -30.52 -29.90 -14.42
N SER A 157 -30.71 -29.56 -13.15
CA SER A 157 -31.87 -28.78 -12.70
C SER A 157 -31.93 -27.38 -13.33
N ILE A 158 -30.80 -26.66 -13.37
CA ILE A 158 -30.68 -25.33 -13.97
C ILE A 158 -30.96 -25.38 -15.48
N MET A 159 -30.47 -26.42 -16.16
CA MET A 159 -30.71 -26.62 -17.59
C MET A 159 -32.17 -26.96 -17.90
N ASN A 160 -32.83 -27.77 -17.07
CA ASN A 160 -34.27 -28.01 -17.22
C ASN A 160 -35.08 -26.73 -16.97
N ASP A 161 -34.76 -25.94 -15.95
CA ASP A 161 -35.41 -24.64 -15.70
C ASP A 161 -35.21 -23.66 -16.88
N LEU A 162 -34.03 -23.67 -17.49
CA LEU A 162 -33.76 -22.93 -18.72
C LEU A 162 -34.72 -23.37 -19.84
N PHE A 163 -34.84 -24.67 -20.10
CA PHE A 163 -35.69 -25.19 -21.18
C PHE A 163 -37.18 -24.96 -20.93
N ASP A 164 -37.65 -25.31 -19.74
CA ASP A 164 -39.07 -25.30 -19.40
C ASP A 164 -39.59 -23.90 -19.12
N ASN A 165 -38.82 -23.09 -18.38
CA ASN A 165 -39.31 -21.80 -17.89
C ASN A 165 -38.71 -20.62 -18.62
N ALA A 166 -37.40 -20.58 -18.90
CA ALA A 166 -36.81 -19.42 -19.56
C ALA A 166 -37.04 -19.41 -21.08
N TRP A 167 -36.91 -20.57 -21.72
CA TRP A 167 -37.13 -20.78 -23.15
C TRP A 167 -38.54 -21.23 -23.48
N GLU A 168 -39.33 -21.62 -22.48
CA GLU A 168 -40.75 -21.99 -22.63
C GLU A 168 -40.94 -23.10 -23.69
N ASN A 169 -39.98 -24.02 -23.79
CA ASN A 169 -39.96 -25.12 -24.77
C ASN A 169 -40.13 -24.69 -26.24
N LYS A 170 -39.66 -23.48 -26.60
CA LYS A 170 -39.64 -23.03 -28.00
C LYS A 170 -38.73 -23.89 -28.85
N GLU A 171 -39.15 -24.16 -30.09
CA GLU A 171 -38.39 -24.96 -31.06
C GLU A 171 -37.08 -24.28 -31.49
N GLU A 172 -37.05 -22.94 -31.51
CA GLU A 172 -35.89 -22.15 -31.91
C GLU A 172 -35.64 -21.01 -30.92
N ILE A 173 -34.38 -20.85 -30.53
CA ILE A 173 -33.90 -19.79 -29.63
C ILE A 173 -32.73 -19.07 -30.29
N THR A 174 -32.85 -17.75 -30.43
CA THR A 174 -31.76 -16.89 -30.89
C THR A 174 -31.15 -16.16 -29.70
N VAL A 175 -29.82 -16.15 -29.61
CA VAL A 175 -29.05 -15.40 -28.60
C VAL A 175 -28.10 -14.48 -29.34
N ASP A 176 -27.99 -13.22 -28.91
CA ASP A 176 -27.13 -12.24 -29.60
C ASP A 176 -25.66 -12.45 -29.27
N HIS A 177 -25.35 -12.82 -28.02
CA HIS A 177 -24.01 -13.23 -27.61
C HIS A 177 -24.07 -14.46 -26.71
N CYS A 178 -23.28 -15.49 -27.03
CA CYS A 178 -23.34 -16.77 -26.32
C CYS A 178 -23.01 -16.67 -24.81
N LEU A 179 -22.21 -15.69 -24.38
CA LEU A 179 -21.97 -15.43 -22.95
C LEU A 179 -23.22 -15.03 -22.17
N GLU A 180 -24.26 -14.48 -22.82
CA GLU A 180 -25.55 -14.19 -22.15
C GLU A 180 -26.25 -15.47 -21.67
N LEU A 181 -25.89 -16.61 -22.25
CA LEU A 181 -26.34 -17.92 -21.84
C LEU A 181 -25.35 -18.59 -20.88
N THR A 182 -24.07 -18.66 -21.24
CA THR A 182 -23.10 -19.48 -20.51
C THR A 182 -22.65 -18.87 -19.18
N LEU A 183 -22.63 -17.54 -19.04
CA LEU A 183 -22.31 -16.89 -17.75
C LEU A 183 -23.42 -17.16 -16.71
N PRO A 184 -24.73 -17.02 -17.01
CA PRO A 184 -25.76 -17.40 -16.05
C PRO A 184 -25.76 -18.88 -15.67
N ILE A 185 -25.59 -19.81 -16.63
CA ILE A 185 -25.51 -21.26 -16.33
C ILE A 185 -24.49 -21.49 -15.22
N THR A 186 -23.27 -21.03 -15.47
CA THR A 186 -22.13 -21.29 -14.58
C THR A 186 -22.23 -20.56 -13.25
N LEU A 187 -22.81 -19.35 -13.27
CA LEU A 187 -23.06 -18.58 -12.05
C LEU A 187 -24.06 -19.29 -11.16
N PHE A 188 -25.13 -19.82 -11.75
CA PHE A 188 -26.19 -20.49 -11.01
C PHE A 188 -25.67 -21.81 -10.42
N THR A 189 -24.85 -22.56 -11.16
CA THR A 189 -24.23 -23.79 -10.67
C THR A 189 -23.31 -23.53 -9.49
N ILE A 190 -22.35 -22.60 -9.60
CA ILE A 190 -21.42 -22.32 -8.49
C ILE A 190 -22.14 -21.69 -7.30
N SER A 191 -23.17 -20.87 -7.54
CA SER A 191 -24.00 -20.30 -6.49
C SER A 191 -24.75 -21.40 -5.72
N ALA A 192 -25.37 -22.36 -6.42
CA ALA A 192 -26.14 -23.44 -5.82
C ALA A 192 -25.25 -24.52 -5.20
N ALA A 193 -24.38 -25.16 -5.99
CA ALA A 193 -23.54 -26.27 -5.54
C ALA A 193 -22.35 -25.80 -4.68
N GLY A 194 -21.87 -24.57 -4.91
CA GLY A 194 -20.77 -23.99 -4.13
C GLY A 194 -21.23 -23.36 -2.82
N PHE A 195 -22.32 -22.58 -2.84
CA PHE A 195 -22.72 -21.72 -1.70
C PHE A 195 -24.12 -21.98 -1.17
N GLY A 196 -24.86 -22.94 -1.73
CA GLY A 196 -26.23 -23.25 -1.32
C GLY A 196 -27.25 -22.16 -1.71
N GLN A 197 -26.90 -21.27 -2.64
CA GLN A 197 -27.73 -20.14 -3.08
C GLN A 197 -28.32 -20.43 -4.46
N LYS A 198 -29.60 -20.81 -4.51
CA LYS A 198 -30.29 -21.07 -5.79
C LYS A 198 -30.74 -19.76 -6.43
N LEU A 199 -30.27 -19.53 -7.65
CA LEU A 199 -30.64 -18.38 -8.48
C LEU A 199 -31.64 -18.83 -9.56
N SER A 200 -32.53 -17.93 -10.00
CA SER A 200 -33.52 -18.24 -11.04
C SER A 200 -33.25 -17.46 -12.33
N TRP A 201 -33.62 -18.04 -13.47
CA TRP A 201 -33.58 -17.40 -14.79
C TRP A 201 -34.52 -16.21 -14.91
N LYS A 202 -35.74 -16.32 -14.35
CA LYS A 202 -36.78 -15.28 -14.40
C LYS A 202 -36.92 -14.48 -13.10
N GLY A 203 -36.20 -14.87 -12.03
CA GLY A 203 -36.27 -14.27 -10.70
C GLY A 203 -34.90 -13.95 -10.12
N GLY A 204 -34.64 -12.67 -9.87
CA GLY A 204 -33.37 -12.22 -9.28
C GLY A 204 -33.22 -10.71 -9.17
N HIS A 205 -34.32 -9.95 -9.26
CA HIS A 205 -34.31 -8.48 -9.24
C HIS A 205 -34.68 -7.90 -7.86
N THR A 206 -35.11 -8.73 -6.91
CA THR A 206 -35.43 -8.29 -5.55
C THR A 206 -34.14 -8.11 -4.77
N ILE A 207 -33.77 -6.85 -4.53
CA ILE A 207 -32.65 -6.49 -3.67
C ILE A 207 -33.01 -6.88 -2.23
N PRO A 208 -32.20 -7.70 -1.54
CA PRO A 208 -32.49 -8.08 -0.16
C PRO A 208 -32.54 -6.85 0.76
N PRO A 209 -33.34 -6.88 1.86
CA PRO A 209 -33.38 -5.78 2.82
C PRO A 209 -31.97 -5.44 3.34
N GLY A 210 -31.61 -4.16 3.35
CA GLY A 210 -30.27 -3.71 3.75
C GLY A 210 -29.25 -3.59 2.61
N HIS A 211 -29.55 -4.15 1.44
CA HIS A 211 -28.69 -4.08 0.26
C HIS A 211 -29.15 -3.03 -0.75
N LYS A 212 -28.25 -2.65 -1.65
CA LYS A 212 -28.51 -1.77 -2.80
C LYS A 212 -28.31 -2.47 -4.14
N MET A 213 -27.79 -3.70 -4.12
CA MET A 213 -27.57 -4.52 -5.29
C MET A 213 -27.82 -5.99 -4.95
N THR A 214 -28.34 -6.75 -5.92
CA THR A 214 -28.52 -8.19 -5.72
C THR A 214 -27.15 -8.89 -5.65
N PHE A 215 -27.10 -10.07 -5.04
CA PHE A 215 -25.87 -10.88 -5.04
C PHE A 215 -25.38 -11.17 -6.47
N LYS A 216 -26.31 -11.51 -7.38
CA LYS A 216 -26.03 -11.73 -8.80
C LYS A 216 -25.38 -10.49 -9.46
N ASP A 217 -26.00 -9.32 -9.31
CA ASP A 217 -25.54 -8.09 -9.96
C ASP A 217 -24.21 -7.61 -9.36
N SER A 218 -24.03 -7.75 -8.05
CA SER A 218 -22.78 -7.37 -7.37
C SER A 218 -21.62 -8.28 -7.79
N LEU A 219 -21.84 -9.60 -7.84
CA LEU A 219 -20.83 -10.55 -8.33
C LEU A 219 -20.47 -10.27 -9.79
N TYR A 220 -21.45 -10.17 -10.68
CA TYR A 220 -21.23 -9.84 -12.10
C TYR A 220 -20.47 -8.50 -12.27
N THR A 221 -20.81 -7.49 -11.48
CA THR A 221 -20.13 -6.18 -11.51
C THR A 221 -18.68 -6.30 -11.07
N VAL A 222 -18.40 -7.06 -10.00
CA VAL A 222 -17.04 -7.25 -9.49
C VAL A 222 -16.18 -7.99 -10.49
N THR A 223 -16.66 -9.10 -11.05
CA THR A 223 -15.86 -9.91 -11.98
C THR A 223 -15.60 -9.18 -13.30
N THR A 224 -16.64 -8.56 -13.88
CA THR A 224 -16.55 -7.84 -15.16
C THR A 224 -15.63 -6.60 -15.07
N TYR A 225 -15.66 -5.87 -13.95
CA TYR A 225 -14.95 -4.59 -13.81
C TYR A 225 -13.75 -4.65 -12.88
N LEU A 226 -13.21 -5.85 -12.62
CA LEU A 226 -12.10 -6.08 -11.69
C LEU A 226 -10.87 -5.22 -12.00
N ILE A 227 -10.39 -5.27 -13.24
CA ILE A 227 -9.21 -4.50 -13.67
C ILE A 227 -9.45 -3.00 -13.64
N ALA A 228 -10.65 -2.55 -14.01
CA ALA A 228 -11.01 -1.13 -13.92
C ALA A 228 -10.99 -0.64 -12.47
N ARG A 229 -11.57 -1.40 -11.53
CA ARG A 229 -11.59 -1.05 -10.11
C ARG A 229 -10.20 -1.00 -9.49
N LEU A 230 -9.31 -1.91 -9.89
CA LEU A 230 -7.94 -2.01 -9.37
C LEU A 230 -6.98 -0.99 -9.98
N SER A 231 -7.21 -0.59 -11.24
CA SER A 231 -6.32 0.32 -11.97
C SER A 231 -6.69 1.79 -11.83
N LEU A 232 -7.97 2.11 -11.58
CA LEU A 232 -8.49 3.47 -11.57
C LEU A 232 -8.71 3.93 -10.11
N PRO A 233 -8.16 5.10 -9.70
CA PRO A 233 -8.42 5.64 -8.38
C PRO A 233 -9.90 5.96 -8.15
N ASP A 234 -10.36 5.86 -6.91
CA ASP A 234 -11.76 6.08 -6.52
C ASP A 234 -12.31 7.45 -6.97
N TRP A 235 -11.48 8.49 -6.94
CA TRP A 235 -11.86 9.83 -7.39
C TRP A 235 -12.21 9.89 -8.88
N MET A 236 -11.61 9.04 -9.71
CA MET A 236 -11.86 9.00 -11.14
C MET A 236 -13.09 8.15 -11.45
N MET A 237 -13.25 7.03 -10.74
CA MET A 237 -14.43 6.16 -10.82
C MET A 237 -15.69 6.90 -10.37
N SER A 238 -15.58 7.78 -9.36
CA SER A 238 -16.72 8.54 -8.84
C SER A 238 -17.29 9.57 -9.84
N LEU A 239 -16.55 9.92 -10.90
CA LEU A 239 -16.99 10.91 -11.90
C LEU A 239 -18.12 10.40 -12.81
N SER A 240 -18.23 9.09 -13.03
CA SER A 240 -19.25 8.51 -13.91
C SER A 240 -20.29 7.71 -13.11
N LYS A 241 -21.51 7.62 -13.65
CA LYS A 241 -22.57 6.76 -13.06
C LYS A 241 -22.09 5.32 -12.96
N LYS A 242 -21.46 4.82 -14.03
CA LYS A 242 -20.96 3.44 -14.08
C LYS A 242 -19.81 3.18 -13.11
N GLY A 243 -18.88 4.13 -12.95
CA GLY A 243 -17.80 3.97 -11.98
C GLY A 243 -18.30 3.95 -10.53
N ARG A 244 -19.34 4.73 -10.19
CA ARG A 244 -20.03 4.63 -8.89
C ARG A 244 -20.75 3.30 -8.69
N GLU A 245 -21.41 2.80 -9.74
CA GLU A 245 -22.05 1.47 -9.74
C GLU A 245 -21.03 0.34 -9.53
N ILE A 246 -19.85 0.44 -10.15
CA ILE A 246 -18.75 -0.51 -9.95
C ILE A 246 -18.28 -0.48 -8.49
N MET A 247 -18.01 0.71 -7.93
CA MET A 247 -17.61 0.82 -6.52
C MET A 247 -18.68 0.24 -5.58
N LEU A 248 -19.96 0.48 -5.87
CA LEU A 248 -21.07 -0.10 -5.12
C LEU A 248 -21.08 -1.63 -5.22
N GLY A 249 -20.90 -2.20 -6.41
CA GLY A 249 -20.87 -3.65 -6.60
C GLY A 249 -19.81 -4.34 -5.75
N PHE A 250 -18.61 -3.75 -5.64
CA PHE A 250 -17.55 -4.25 -4.75
C PHE A 250 -17.94 -4.21 -3.27
N GLN A 251 -18.58 -3.13 -2.83
CA GLN A 251 -19.05 -3.01 -1.46
C GLN A 251 -20.17 -4.01 -1.15
N GLU A 252 -21.17 -4.11 -2.03
CA GLU A 252 -22.32 -5.00 -1.86
C GLU A 252 -21.91 -6.47 -1.88
N LEU A 253 -21.00 -6.87 -2.77
CA LEU A 253 -20.52 -8.26 -2.80
C LEU A 253 -19.82 -8.63 -1.49
N LYS A 254 -19.03 -7.72 -0.90
CA LYS A 254 -18.42 -7.96 0.42
C LYS A 254 -19.49 -8.18 1.48
N MET A 255 -20.51 -7.34 1.51
CA MET A 255 -21.60 -7.45 2.49
C MET A 255 -22.33 -8.79 2.35
N HIS A 256 -22.71 -9.18 1.12
CA HIS A 256 -23.32 -10.48 0.84
C HIS A 256 -22.45 -11.65 1.34
N MET A 257 -21.14 -11.63 1.08
CA MET A 257 -20.22 -12.69 1.55
C MET A 257 -20.10 -12.74 3.07
N VAL A 258 -20.00 -11.59 3.73
CA VAL A 258 -19.93 -11.52 5.21
C VAL A 258 -21.22 -12.07 5.82
N GLU A 259 -22.39 -11.66 5.31
CA GLU A 259 -23.68 -12.14 5.80
C GLU A 259 -23.85 -13.64 5.58
N MET A 260 -23.41 -14.17 4.43
CA MET A 260 -23.41 -15.61 4.17
C MET A 260 -22.56 -16.36 5.19
N VAL A 261 -21.36 -15.86 5.50
CA VAL A 261 -20.47 -16.46 6.51
C VAL A 261 -21.10 -16.41 7.90
N GLU A 262 -21.55 -15.24 8.33
CA GLU A 262 -22.15 -15.06 9.66
C GLU A 262 -23.39 -15.91 9.85
N THR A 263 -24.29 -15.94 8.87
CA THR A 263 -25.51 -16.75 8.91
C THR A 263 -25.17 -18.23 9.05
N ARG A 264 -24.14 -18.71 8.34
CA ARG A 264 -23.70 -20.11 8.40
C ARG A 264 -23.08 -20.48 9.73
N LEU A 265 -22.30 -19.58 10.32
CA LEU A 265 -21.68 -19.80 11.63
C LEU A 265 -22.71 -19.77 12.78
N LYS A 266 -23.77 -18.96 12.64
CA LYS A 266 -24.84 -18.82 13.64
C LYS A 266 -25.94 -19.90 13.52
N SER A 267 -26.12 -20.52 12.35
CA SER A 267 -27.07 -21.62 12.18
C SER A 267 -26.60 -22.88 12.90
N GLU A 268 -27.52 -23.66 13.49
CA GLU A 268 -27.23 -25.02 13.96
C GLU A 268 -26.55 -25.83 12.84
N LYS A 269 -25.71 -26.83 13.18
CA LYS A 269 -25.03 -27.70 12.21
C LYS A 269 -26.04 -28.50 11.38
N VAL A 270 -26.64 -27.86 10.38
CA VAL A 270 -27.45 -28.51 9.37
C VAL A 270 -26.49 -29.15 8.39
N GLU A 271 -26.54 -30.48 8.26
CA GLU A 271 -25.84 -31.19 7.19
C GLU A 271 -26.29 -30.64 5.83
N ARG A 272 -25.37 -29.96 5.15
CA ARG A 272 -25.54 -29.48 3.78
C ARG A 272 -24.29 -29.85 3.01
N ASP A 273 -24.49 -30.29 1.78
CA ASP A 273 -23.45 -30.89 0.95
C ASP A 273 -22.75 -29.89 0.03
N ASP A 274 -22.94 -28.59 0.27
CA ASP A 274 -22.30 -27.53 -0.53
C ASP A 274 -20.81 -27.33 -0.17
N LEU A 275 -20.06 -26.78 -1.13
CA LEU A 275 -18.61 -26.52 -1.01
C LEU A 275 -18.31 -25.62 0.20
N PHE A 276 -19.16 -24.63 0.46
CA PHE A 276 -18.99 -23.68 1.54
C PHE A 276 -19.14 -24.32 2.93
N THR A 277 -20.14 -25.19 3.15
CA THR A 277 -20.24 -25.98 4.38
C THR A 277 -19.05 -26.90 4.55
N SER A 278 -18.59 -27.54 3.48
CA SER A 278 -17.41 -28.43 3.53
C SER A 278 -16.14 -27.66 3.93
N LEU A 279 -15.97 -26.44 3.42
CA LEU A 279 -14.87 -25.53 3.78
C LEU A 279 -14.95 -25.09 5.25
N LEU A 280 -16.14 -24.72 5.73
CA LEU A 280 -16.35 -24.34 7.14
C LEU A 280 -16.08 -25.49 8.11
N ASN A 281 -16.54 -26.70 7.77
CA ASN A 281 -16.31 -27.89 8.59
C ASN A 281 -14.82 -28.22 8.69
N ALA A 282 -14.13 -28.25 7.54
CA ALA A 282 -12.68 -28.48 7.49
C ALA A 282 -11.87 -27.39 8.20
N ASN A 283 -12.45 -26.18 8.37
CA ASN A 283 -11.84 -25.09 9.13
C ASN A 283 -12.02 -25.22 10.65
N SER A 284 -13.03 -25.96 11.09
CA SER A 284 -13.40 -26.13 12.51
C SER A 284 -12.71 -27.30 13.21
N ASP A 285 -12.04 -28.17 12.45
CA ASP A 285 -11.25 -29.27 13.00
C ASP A 285 -9.95 -28.71 13.63
N GLU A 286 -9.52 -29.23 14.78
CA GLU A 286 -8.27 -28.85 15.45
C GLU A 286 -7.05 -29.17 14.55
N LEU A 287 -6.66 -28.21 13.72
CA LEU A 287 -5.54 -28.33 12.80
C LEU A 287 -4.27 -27.79 13.46
N ASP A 288 -3.22 -28.61 13.49
CA ASP A 288 -1.85 -28.17 13.81
C ASP A 288 -1.45 -27.02 12.86
N GLY A 289 -1.43 -25.80 13.39
CA GLY A 289 -1.12 -24.57 12.64
C GLY A 289 -2.23 -23.52 12.55
N GLY A 290 -3.43 -23.78 13.10
CA GLY A 290 -4.56 -22.84 13.19
C GLY A 290 -5.44 -22.78 11.94
N GLY A 291 -6.76 -22.63 12.12
CA GLY A 291 -7.73 -22.45 11.03
C GLY A 291 -7.61 -21.11 10.29
N LEU A 292 -8.39 -20.95 9.22
CA LEU A 292 -8.61 -19.71 8.48
C LEU A 292 -9.33 -18.69 9.37
N THR A 293 -8.82 -17.47 9.36
CA THR A 293 -9.51 -16.28 9.89
C THR A 293 -10.73 -15.94 9.01
N THR A 294 -11.63 -15.10 9.54
CA THR A 294 -12.81 -14.63 8.80
C THR A 294 -12.44 -13.97 7.47
N ASP A 295 -11.40 -13.13 7.45
CA ASP A 295 -10.93 -12.47 6.22
C ASP A 295 -10.31 -13.48 5.23
N GLU A 296 -9.51 -14.44 5.70
CA GLU A 296 -8.99 -15.51 4.83
C GLU A 296 -10.11 -16.37 4.25
N LEU A 297 -11.16 -16.64 5.02
CA LEU A 297 -12.33 -17.37 4.57
C LEU A 297 -13.07 -16.59 3.47
N ILE A 298 -13.33 -15.30 3.68
CA ILE A 298 -13.97 -14.42 2.68
C ILE A 298 -13.10 -14.35 1.41
N GLY A 299 -11.79 -14.20 1.54
CA GLY A 299 -10.84 -14.19 0.42
C GLY A 299 -10.90 -15.48 -0.40
N ASN A 300 -10.96 -16.64 0.24
CA ASN A 300 -11.08 -17.93 -0.45
C ASN A 300 -12.47 -18.14 -1.09
N ILE A 301 -13.55 -17.72 -0.43
CA ILE A 301 -14.91 -17.73 -1.02
C ILE A 301 -14.95 -16.92 -2.32
N PHE A 302 -14.44 -15.69 -2.29
CA PHE A 302 -14.37 -14.82 -3.46
C PHE A 302 -13.60 -15.48 -4.60
N VAL A 303 -12.40 -16.03 -4.32
CA VAL A 303 -11.57 -16.60 -5.38
C VAL A 303 -12.18 -17.86 -5.99
N PHE A 304 -12.94 -18.66 -5.23
CA PHE A 304 -13.67 -19.81 -5.76
C PHE A 304 -14.83 -19.38 -6.67
N MET A 305 -15.59 -18.34 -6.31
CA MET A 305 -16.62 -17.78 -7.18
C MET A 305 -16.02 -17.23 -8.48
N LEU A 306 -14.99 -16.40 -8.36
CA LEU A 306 -14.34 -15.79 -9.53
C LEU A 306 -13.75 -16.85 -10.46
N ALA A 307 -12.96 -17.79 -9.92
CA ALA A 307 -12.25 -18.78 -10.73
C ALA A 307 -13.18 -19.84 -11.34
N GLY A 308 -14.20 -20.29 -10.60
CA GLY A 308 -15.10 -21.37 -11.04
C GLY A 308 -16.16 -20.94 -12.05
N HIS A 309 -16.55 -19.66 -12.03
CA HIS A 309 -17.62 -19.12 -12.88
C HIS A 309 -17.11 -18.72 -14.28
N GLU A 310 -16.26 -17.69 -14.36
CA GLU A 310 -15.94 -17.08 -15.64
C GLU A 310 -15.15 -18.01 -16.56
N THR A 311 -14.21 -18.79 -16.02
CA THR A 311 -13.38 -19.69 -16.83
C THR A 311 -14.20 -20.76 -17.55
N THR A 312 -15.16 -21.35 -16.82
CA THR A 312 -16.09 -22.35 -17.36
C THR A 312 -17.03 -21.75 -18.39
N ALA A 313 -17.60 -20.56 -18.11
CA ALA A 313 -18.54 -19.88 -19.01
C ALA A 313 -17.94 -19.58 -20.38
N HIS A 314 -16.71 -19.06 -20.40
CA HIS A 314 -16.01 -18.72 -21.63
C HIS A 314 -15.62 -19.98 -22.41
N THR A 315 -15.18 -21.03 -21.72
CA THR A 315 -14.84 -22.30 -22.37
C THR A 315 -16.08 -22.94 -23.00
N LEU A 316 -17.23 -22.92 -22.32
CA LEU A 316 -18.49 -23.39 -22.86
C LEU A 316 -18.92 -22.56 -24.08
N CYS A 317 -18.76 -21.23 -24.02
CA CYS A 317 -19.04 -20.34 -25.14
C CYS A 317 -18.22 -20.68 -26.39
N PHE A 318 -16.90 -20.87 -26.24
CA PHE A 318 -16.05 -21.32 -27.36
C PHE A 318 -16.43 -22.71 -27.87
N THR A 319 -16.83 -23.61 -26.96
CA THR A 319 -17.29 -24.97 -27.33
C THR A 319 -18.53 -24.90 -28.22
N LEU A 320 -19.52 -24.10 -27.84
CA LEU A 320 -20.75 -23.91 -28.62
C LEU A 320 -20.46 -23.26 -29.98
N ALA A 321 -19.56 -22.27 -30.03
CA ALA A 321 -19.14 -21.63 -31.28
C ALA A 321 -18.41 -22.62 -32.22
N LEU A 322 -17.53 -23.48 -31.68
CA LEU A 322 -16.84 -24.51 -32.47
C LEU A 322 -17.83 -25.55 -33.00
N LEU A 323 -18.77 -26.02 -32.19
CA LEU A 323 -19.80 -26.95 -32.66
C LEU A 323 -20.73 -26.33 -33.71
N ALA A 324 -21.02 -25.02 -33.63
CA ALA A 324 -21.79 -24.30 -34.64
C ALA A 324 -21.04 -24.17 -35.98
N LEU A 325 -19.71 -24.06 -35.94
CA LEU A 325 -18.84 -24.02 -37.11
C LEU A 325 -18.61 -25.41 -37.72
N HIS A 326 -18.71 -26.48 -36.93
CA HIS A 326 -18.42 -27.85 -37.32
C HIS A 326 -19.66 -28.75 -37.13
N PRO A 327 -20.68 -28.65 -38.01
CA PRO A 327 -21.93 -29.39 -37.85
C PRO A 327 -21.75 -30.91 -37.89
N ASP A 328 -20.75 -31.42 -38.59
CA ASP A 328 -20.44 -32.86 -38.64
C ASP A 328 -19.97 -33.39 -37.27
N GLU A 329 -19.14 -32.61 -36.57
CA GLU A 329 -18.70 -32.94 -35.20
C GLU A 329 -19.84 -32.80 -34.19
N GLN A 330 -20.74 -31.83 -34.38
CA GLN A 330 -21.95 -31.68 -33.57
C GLN A 330 -22.90 -32.88 -33.73
N GLU A 331 -23.12 -33.34 -34.96
CA GLU A 331 -23.94 -34.52 -35.25
C GLU A 331 -23.33 -35.80 -34.67
N LYS A 332 -21.99 -35.94 -34.76
CA LYS A 332 -21.27 -37.05 -34.13
C LYS A 332 -21.45 -37.06 -32.61
N LEU A 333 -21.30 -35.90 -31.97
CA LEU A 333 -21.53 -35.72 -30.54
C LEU A 333 -22.97 -36.08 -30.16
N TYR A 334 -23.96 -35.61 -30.92
CA TYR A 334 -25.38 -35.93 -30.72
C TYR A 334 -25.65 -37.44 -30.75
N ARG A 335 -25.18 -38.14 -31.79
CA ARG A 335 -25.36 -39.61 -31.91
C ARG A 335 -24.71 -40.36 -30.76
N HIS A 336 -23.51 -39.95 -30.36
CA HIS A 336 -22.83 -40.53 -29.21
C HIS A 336 -23.64 -40.33 -27.92
N ILE A 337 -24.12 -39.11 -27.65
CA ILE A 337 -24.96 -38.82 -26.48
C ILE A 337 -26.21 -39.70 -26.48
N LYS A 338 -26.94 -39.81 -27.60
CA LYS A 338 -28.15 -40.64 -27.72
C LYS A 338 -27.88 -42.14 -27.56
N SER A 339 -26.67 -42.61 -27.88
CA SER A 339 -26.28 -44.00 -27.66
C SER A 339 -26.05 -44.34 -26.19
N VAL A 340 -25.60 -43.36 -25.39
CA VAL A 340 -25.33 -43.52 -23.95
C VAL A 340 -26.59 -43.22 -23.12
N ILE A 341 -27.35 -42.20 -23.51
CA ILE A 341 -28.55 -41.72 -22.83
C ILE A 341 -29.73 -41.75 -23.82
N PRO A 342 -30.47 -42.89 -23.89
CA PRO A 342 -31.68 -42.98 -24.69
C PRO A 342 -32.80 -42.12 -24.10
N ASP A 343 -33.59 -41.47 -24.96
CA ASP A 343 -34.77 -40.71 -24.53
C ASP A 343 -35.82 -41.64 -23.86
N PRO A 344 -36.55 -41.19 -22.82
CA PRO A 344 -36.64 -39.82 -22.28
C PRO A 344 -35.80 -39.60 -21.01
N LYS A 345 -34.74 -40.37 -20.77
CA LYS A 345 -34.03 -40.36 -19.47
C LYS A 345 -33.14 -39.12 -19.33
N ALA A 346 -33.18 -38.47 -18.16
CA ALA A 346 -32.22 -37.43 -17.81
C ALA A 346 -30.84 -38.06 -17.49
N PRO A 347 -29.73 -37.41 -17.87
CA PRO A 347 -28.38 -37.93 -17.63
C PRO A 347 -28.05 -37.97 -16.12
N THR A 348 -27.42 -39.05 -15.64
CA THR A 348 -26.96 -39.16 -14.24
C THR A 348 -25.44 -39.02 -14.09
N TYR A 349 -24.97 -38.61 -12.92
CA TYR A 349 -23.53 -38.40 -12.65
C TYR A 349 -22.70 -39.68 -12.93
N GLU A 350 -23.26 -40.85 -12.65
CA GLU A 350 -22.62 -42.15 -12.87
C GLU A 350 -22.41 -42.47 -14.36
N GLU A 351 -23.19 -41.85 -15.25
CA GLU A 351 -23.08 -41.99 -16.71
C GLU A 351 -22.04 -41.02 -17.30
N MET A 352 -21.61 -40.00 -16.55
CA MET A 352 -20.62 -39.01 -17.00
C MET A 352 -19.34 -39.65 -17.62
N PRO A 353 -18.73 -40.70 -17.04
CA PRO A 353 -17.53 -41.32 -17.62
C PRO A 353 -17.75 -41.94 -19.01
N LEU A 354 -18.99 -42.28 -19.35
CA LEU A 354 -19.35 -42.85 -20.66
C LEU A 354 -19.49 -41.78 -21.75
N LEU A 355 -19.60 -40.50 -21.38
CA LEU A 355 -19.76 -39.36 -22.30
C LEU A 355 -18.41 -38.94 -22.92
N THR A 356 -17.69 -39.91 -23.48
CA THR A 356 -16.31 -39.75 -24.00
C THR A 356 -16.20 -38.71 -25.11
N GLN A 357 -17.14 -38.66 -26.07
CA GLN A 357 -17.14 -37.64 -27.12
C GLN A 357 -17.37 -36.22 -26.55
N THR A 358 -18.23 -36.08 -25.54
CA THR A 358 -18.48 -34.79 -24.87
C THR A 358 -17.20 -34.28 -24.21
N MET A 359 -16.49 -35.17 -23.49
CA MET A 359 -15.19 -34.86 -22.89
C MET A 359 -14.13 -34.53 -23.95
N ALA A 360 -14.11 -35.25 -25.07
CA ALA A 360 -13.16 -35.01 -26.17
C ALA A 360 -13.36 -33.63 -26.83
N VAL A 361 -14.63 -33.25 -27.06
CA VAL A 361 -15.00 -31.90 -27.55
C VAL A 361 -14.55 -30.82 -26.57
N PHE A 362 -14.82 -31.02 -25.27
CA PHE A 362 -14.41 -30.08 -24.23
C PHE A 362 -12.88 -29.93 -24.17
N ASN A 363 -12.14 -31.04 -24.20
CA ASN A 363 -10.68 -31.03 -24.18
C ASN A 363 -10.07 -30.36 -25.41
N GLU A 364 -10.65 -30.58 -26.61
CA GLU A 364 -10.18 -29.88 -27.82
C GLU A 364 -10.48 -28.38 -27.77
N THR A 365 -11.61 -27.96 -27.22
CA THR A 365 -11.86 -26.54 -26.95
C THR A 365 -10.81 -25.97 -25.99
N LEU A 366 -10.55 -26.65 -24.86
CA LEU A 366 -9.54 -26.22 -23.89
C LEU A 366 -8.12 -26.19 -24.49
N ARG A 367 -7.82 -27.07 -25.45
CA ARG A 367 -6.56 -27.06 -26.19
C ARG A 367 -6.43 -25.79 -27.04
N MET A 368 -7.48 -25.47 -27.80
CA MET A 368 -7.49 -24.33 -28.73
C MET A 368 -7.62 -22.98 -28.01
N PHE A 369 -8.40 -22.94 -26.93
CA PHE A 369 -8.78 -21.75 -26.17
C PHE A 369 -8.65 -21.98 -24.65
N PRO A 370 -7.43 -22.16 -24.12
CA PRO A 370 -7.22 -22.32 -22.68
C PRO A 370 -7.64 -21.05 -21.92
N ALA A 371 -8.39 -21.18 -20.82
CA ALA A 371 -8.84 -20.01 -20.06
C ALA A 371 -7.70 -19.17 -19.46
N VAL A 372 -6.56 -19.81 -19.15
CA VAL A 372 -5.35 -19.14 -18.65
C VAL A 372 -4.28 -19.14 -19.74
N SER A 373 -3.86 -17.96 -20.18
CA SER A 373 -2.87 -17.80 -21.26
C SER A 373 -1.43 -18.01 -20.79
N VAL A 374 -1.10 -17.54 -19.58
CA VAL A 374 0.26 -17.58 -19.03
C VAL A 374 0.25 -18.01 -17.57
N ILE A 375 1.11 -18.97 -17.21
CA ILE A 375 1.32 -19.40 -15.81
C ILE A 375 2.72 -18.96 -15.38
N PRO A 376 2.87 -17.89 -14.57
CA PRO A 376 4.16 -17.39 -14.12
C PRO A 376 4.74 -18.24 -12.98
N LYS A 377 6.07 -18.39 -13.03
CA LYS A 377 6.93 -19.01 -12.02
C LYS A 377 8.19 -18.17 -11.86
N ARG A 378 8.91 -18.34 -10.75
CA ARG A 378 10.22 -17.74 -10.53
C ARG A 378 11.22 -18.81 -10.14
N SER A 379 12.43 -18.76 -10.68
CA SER A 379 13.49 -19.68 -10.27
C SER A 379 14.00 -19.32 -8.87
N ALA A 380 13.98 -20.26 -7.93
CA ALA A 380 14.51 -20.06 -6.57
C ALA A 380 16.04 -20.18 -6.49
N GLU A 381 16.65 -20.83 -7.49
CA GLU A 381 18.08 -21.09 -7.61
C GLU A 381 18.54 -20.96 -9.07
N ASP A 382 19.86 -20.91 -9.29
CA ASP A 382 20.41 -21.02 -10.64
C ASP A 382 20.19 -22.45 -11.13
N THR A 383 19.53 -22.60 -12.27
CA THR A 383 19.15 -23.91 -12.80
C THR A 383 19.22 -23.90 -14.33
N THR A 384 18.82 -25.01 -14.95
CA THR A 384 18.76 -25.14 -16.40
C THR A 384 17.45 -25.79 -16.80
N LEU A 385 16.92 -25.41 -17.96
CA LEU A 385 15.85 -26.14 -18.63
C LEU A 385 16.38 -26.74 -19.91
N THR A 386 16.02 -27.99 -20.18
CA THR A 386 16.40 -28.68 -21.42
C THR A 386 15.25 -28.58 -22.42
N THR A 387 15.58 -28.25 -23.65
CA THR A 387 14.62 -28.20 -24.77
C THR A 387 15.27 -28.74 -26.05
N THR A 388 14.55 -28.72 -27.16
CA THR A 388 15.03 -29.13 -28.48
C THR A 388 14.87 -27.99 -29.45
N ASN A 389 15.85 -27.78 -30.33
CA ASN A 389 15.74 -26.80 -31.41
C ASN A 389 14.98 -27.38 -32.61
N ALA A 390 14.76 -26.54 -33.64
CA ALA A 390 14.09 -26.95 -34.87
C ALA A 390 14.79 -28.08 -35.65
N GLN A 391 16.07 -28.36 -35.36
CA GLN A 391 16.87 -29.43 -35.95
C GLN A 391 16.80 -30.74 -35.13
N GLY A 392 16.09 -30.73 -33.99
CA GLY A 392 15.99 -31.87 -33.08
C GLY A 392 17.18 -32.04 -32.12
N GLU A 393 18.08 -31.07 -32.06
CA GLU A 393 19.24 -31.09 -31.17
C GLU A 393 18.85 -30.62 -29.77
N THR A 394 19.39 -31.28 -28.75
CA THR A 394 19.18 -30.90 -27.34
C THR A 394 19.89 -29.58 -27.04
N VAL A 395 19.13 -28.59 -26.56
CA VAL A 395 19.63 -27.29 -26.12
C VAL A 395 19.37 -27.14 -24.63
N ILE A 396 20.43 -26.77 -23.89
CA ILE A 396 20.35 -26.48 -22.46
C ILE A 396 20.25 -24.96 -22.29
N VAL A 397 19.14 -24.50 -21.72
CA VAL A 397 18.87 -23.08 -21.45
C VAL A 397 19.16 -22.78 -19.98
N PRO A 398 20.17 -21.95 -19.66
CA PRO A 398 20.43 -21.54 -18.28
C PRO A 398 19.34 -20.58 -17.80
N ILE A 399 18.81 -20.85 -16.61
CA ILE A 399 17.79 -20.05 -15.93
C ILE A 399 18.39 -19.51 -14.62
N PRO A 400 18.72 -18.22 -14.54
CA PRO A 400 19.27 -17.63 -13.33
C PRO A 400 18.27 -17.62 -12.16
N LYS A 401 18.78 -17.62 -10.94
CA LYS A 401 18.02 -17.38 -9.72
C LYS A 401 17.27 -16.05 -9.80
N GLY A 402 16.02 -16.05 -9.36
CA GLY A 402 15.12 -14.89 -9.37
C GLY A 402 14.51 -14.59 -10.73
N MET A 403 14.86 -15.33 -11.79
CA MET A 403 14.30 -15.13 -13.13
C MET A 403 12.86 -15.62 -13.21
N ASP A 404 12.00 -14.84 -13.86
CA ASP A 404 10.63 -15.25 -14.16
C ASP A 404 10.61 -16.22 -15.36
N VAL A 405 9.86 -17.30 -15.18
CA VAL A 405 9.65 -18.36 -16.17
C VAL A 405 8.16 -18.54 -16.35
N HIS A 406 7.68 -18.24 -17.55
CA HIS A 406 6.27 -18.22 -17.91
C HIS A 406 5.95 -19.41 -18.78
N ILE A 407 5.00 -20.24 -18.35
CA ILE A 407 4.46 -21.29 -19.21
C ILE A 407 3.45 -20.63 -20.15
N ASN A 408 3.70 -20.68 -21.45
CA ASN A 408 2.82 -20.12 -22.47
C ASN A 408 1.87 -21.22 -22.96
N VAL A 409 0.68 -21.29 -22.36
CA VAL A 409 -0.26 -22.39 -22.58
C VAL A 409 -0.81 -22.42 -24.01
N PRO A 410 -1.23 -21.30 -24.63
CA PRO A 410 -1.64 -21.29 -26.04
C PRO A 410 -0.56 -21.79 -26.99
N ALA A 411 0.71 -21.45 -26.75
CA ALA A 411 1.83 -21.92 -27.56
C ALA A 411 2.08 -23.42 -27.37
N LEU A 412 2.14 -23.92 -26.13
CA LEU A 412 2.31 -25.34 -25.82
C LEU A 412 1.21 -26.20 -26.47
N GLN A 413 -0.04 -25.75 -26.34
CA GLN A 413 -1.21 -26.49 -26.85
C GLN A 413 -1.44 -26.33 -28.36
N ASN A 414 -0.69 -25.45 -29.03
CA ASN A 414 -0.66 -25.32 -30.49
C ASN A 414 0.72 -25.66 -31.08
N ASN A 415 1.60 -26.28 -30.30
CA ASN A 415 2.93 -26.67 -30.76
C ASN A 415 2.80 -27.88 -31.71
N PRO A 416 3.18 -27.77 -33.00
CA PRO A 416 3.07 -28.84 -33.99
C PRO A 416 3.93 -30.07 -33.66
N LYS A 417 4.90 -29.95 -32.74
CA LYS A 417 5.65 -31.09 -32.20
C LYS A 417 4.77 -32.11 -31.46
N TYR A 418 3.65 -31.65 -30.87
CA TYR A 418 2.78 -32.48 -30.05
C TYR A 418 1.37 -32.64 -30.63
N TRP A 419 0.97 -31.73 -31.52
CA TRP A 419 -0.40 -31.65 -32.01
C TRP A 419 -0.43 -31.56 -33.54
N ASP A 420 -0.91 -32.62 -34.19
CA ASP A 420 -1.15 -32.62 -35.63
C ASP A 420 -2.29 -31.66 -35.99
N ASP A 421 -2.04 -30.81 -36.98
CA ASP A 421 -2.90 -29.72 -37.45
C ASP A 421 -3.50 -28.92 -36.28
N PRO A 422 -2.66 -28.19 -35.51
CA PRO A 422 -3.06 -27.62 -34.22
C PRO A 422 -4.16 -26.53 -34.33
N HIS A 423 -4.43 -26.03 -35.53
CA HIS A 423 -5.43 -24.99 -35.78
C HIS A 423 -6.79 -25.53 -36.26
N ASP A 424 -6.87 -26.85 -36.48
CA ASP A 424 -8.11 -27.54 -36.82
C ASP A 424 -8.78 -28.09 -35.57
N PHE A 425 -10.10 -27.99 -35.52
CA PHE A 425 -10.91 -28.56 -34.44
C PHE A 425 -11.08 -30.07 -34.66
N LYS A 426 -10.32 -30.88 -33.93
CA LYS A 426 -10.35 -32.35 -34.05
C LYS A 426 -10.52 -33.03 -32.68
N PRO A 427 -11.75 -33.13 -32.14
CA PRO A 427 -12.03 -33.78 -30.86
C PRO A 427 -11.46 -35.20 -30.73
N ASP A 428 -11.51 -35.97 -31.82
CA ASP A 428 -11.10 -37.38 -31.87
C ASP A 428 -9.68 -37.67 -31.37
N ARG A 429 -8.79 -36.67 -31.37
CA ARG A 429 -7.44 -36.83 -30.82
C ARG A 429 -7.45 -37.25 -29.35
N PHE A 430 -8.47 -36.83 -28.59
CA PHE A 430 -8.62 -37.15 -27.17
C PHE A 430 -9.29 -38.50 -26.90
N LEU A 431 -9.82 -39.16 -27.94
CA LEU A 431 -10.34 -40.53 -27.83
C LEU A 431 -9.21 -41.58 -27.95
N LYS A 432 -8.08 -41.19 -28.54
CA LYS A 432 -6.89 -42.03 -28.61
C LYS A 432 -6.15 -42.02 -27.27
N THR A 433 -5.28 -43.00 -27.06
CA THR A 433 -4.50 -43.12 -25.80
C THR A 433 -3.07 -42.60 -25.92
N ASP A 434 -2.61 -42.30 -27.13
CA ASP A 434 -1.21 -42.01 -27.49
C ASP A 434 -0.88 -40.52 -27.65
N TRP A 435 -1.81 -39.61 -27.37
CA TRP A 435 -1.55 -38.16 -27.39
C TRP A 435 -0.67 -37.71 -26.21
N ASN A 436 0.09 -36.63 -26.39
CA ASN A 436 1.04 -36.15 -25.39
C ASN A 436 0.32 -35.44 -24.24
N ARG A 437 0.18 -36.13 -23.10
CA ARG A 437 -0.48 -35.61 -21.90
C ARG A 437 0.24 -34.43 -21.25
N ASP A 438 1.57 -34.41 -21.34
CA ASP A 438 2.38 -33.34 -20.75
C ASP A 438 2.26 -32.03 -21.57
N ALA A 439 1.82 -32.10 -22.83
CA ALA A 439 1.56 -30.94 -23.70
C ALA A 439 0.13 -30.37 -23.56
N PHE A 440 -0.70 -30.94 -22.69
CA PHE A 440 -2.07 -30.49 -22.42
C PHE A 440 -2.18 -29.96 -20.99
N LEU A 441 -2.28 -28.64 -20.84
CA LEU A 441 -2.16 -27.98 -19.54
C LEU A 441 -3.30 -26.98 -19.23
N PRO A 442 -4.57 -27.26 -19.53
CA PRO A 442 -5.65 -26.30 -19.28
C PRO A 442 -5.95 -26.10 -17.78
N PHE A 443 -5.60 -27.07 -16.95
CA PHE A 443 -5.85 -27.05 -15.50
C PHE A 443 -4.54 -26.94 -14.67
N SER A 444 -3.45 -26.47 -15.28
CA SER A 444 -2.11 -26.53 -14.68
C SER A 444 -1.66 -27.98 -14.39
N GLY A 445 -0.48 -28.14 -13.78
CA GLY A 445 0.11 -29.43 -13.44
C GLY A 445 0.78 -29.45 -12.07
N GLY A 446 1.15 -30.64 -11.60
CA GLY A 446 1.86 -30.84 -10.33
C GLY A 446 1.03 -30.49 -9.09
N PRO A 447 1.67 -30.20 -7.94
CA PRO A 447 0.98 -29.89 -6.68
C PRO A 447 0.02 -28.70 -6.76
N ARG A 448 0.21 -27.83 -7.76
CA ARG A 448 -0.58 -26.61 -8.01
C ARG A 448 -1.69 -26.81 -9.05
N ALA A 449 -2.00 -28.06 -9.42
CA ALA A 449 -3.11 -28.36 -10.31
C ALA A 449 -4.43 -27.77 -9.79
N CYS A 450 -5.29 -27.35 -10.71
CA CYS A 450 -6.58 -26.72 -10.41
C CYS A 450 -7.39 -27.60 -9.45
N LEU A 451 -7.88 -27.01 -8.35
CA LEU A 451 -8.71 -27.73 -7.38
C LEU A 451 -10.09 -28.05 -7.95
N GLY A 452 -10.65 -27.11 -8.73
CA GLY A 452 -11.96 -27.22 -9.35
C GLY A 452 -11.99 -27.95 -10.70
N ARG A 453 -10.95 -28.71 -11.06
CA ARG A 453 -10.91 -29.40 -12.36
C ARG A 453 -12.14 -30.30 -12.57
N LYS A 454 -12.42 -31.20 -11.61
CA LYS A 454 -13.54 -32.13 -11.71
C LYS A 454 -14.88 -31.42 -11.64
N PHE A 455 -14.97 -30.33 -10.86
CA PHE A 455 -16.15 -29.47 -10.80
C PHE A 455 -16.49 -28.93 -12.19
N ALA A 456 -15.53 -28.28 -12.85
CA ALA A 456 -15.72 -27.70 -14.19
C ALA A 456 -16.00 -28.76 -15.26
N GLU A 457 -15.29 -29.89 -15.23
CA GLU A 457 -15.57 -31.02 -16.14
C GLU A 457 -17.01 -31.52 -15.98
N THR A 458 -17.48 -31.66 -14.74
CA THR A 458 -18.82 -32.16 -14.42
C THR A 458 -19.90 -31.21 -14.92
N GLU A 459 -19.74 -29.93 -14.60
CA GLU A 459 -20.63 -28.87 -15.05
C GLU A 459 -20.72 -28.80 -16.58
N VAL A 460 -19.58 -28.70 -17.28
CA VAL A 460 -19.58 -28.54 -18.74
C VAL A 460 -20.14 -29.78 -19.43
N ILE A 461 -19.81 -30.98 -18.96
CA ILE A 461 -20.33 -32.22 -19.56
C ILE A 461 -21.84 -32.31 -19.37
N ALA A 462 -22.36 -31.96 -18.19
CA ALA A 462 -23.81 -31.91 -17.95
C ALA A 462 -24.49 -30.90 -18.87
N SER A 463 -24.02 -29.64 -18.89
CA SER A 463 -24.61 -28.57 -19.72
C SER A 463 -24.57 -28.90 -21.20
N LEU A 464 -23.42 -29.35 -21.71
CA LEU A 464 -23.25 -29.65 -23.13
C LEU A 464 -24.09 -30.86 -23.57
N THR A 465 -24.16 -31.88 -22.73
CA THR A 465 -24.99 -33.07 -22.98
C THR A 465 -26.47 -32.71 -23.03
N MET A 466 -26.94 -31.90 -22.08
CA MET A 466 -28.32 -31.42 -22.03
C MET A 466 -28.68 -30.53 -23.24
N LEU A 467 -27.77 -29.64 -23.66
CA LEU A 467 -27.99 -28.77 -24.83
C LEU A 467 -28.03 -29.57 -26.13
N VAL A 468 -26.99 -30.35 -26.43
CA VAL A 468 -26.85 -31.03 -27.73
C VAL A 468 -27.88 -32.15 -27.88
N SER A 469 -28.31 -32.79 -26.78
CA SER A 469 -29.36 -33.83 -26.85
C SER A 469 -30.74 -33.29 -27.26
N ARG A 470 -30.99 -31.98 -27.12
CA ARG A 470 -32.29 -31.34 -27.40
C ARG A 470 -32.24 -30.33 -28.55
N TYR A 471 -31.15 -29.59 -28.69
CA TYR A 471 -31.04 -28.48 -29.64
C TYR A 471 -29.85 -28.64 -30.58
N LYS A 472 -30.06 -28.27 -31.84
CA LYS A 472 -29.00 -28.06 -32.83
C LYS A 472 -28.49 -26.63 -32.73
N ILE A 473 -27.17 -26.44 -32.68
CA ILE A 473 -26.55 -25.12 -32.53
C ILE A 473 -26.07 -24.63 -33.90
N SER A 474 -26.45 -23.42 -34.29
CA SER A 474 -26.04 -22.80 -35.54
C SER A 474 -25.66 -21.33 -35.34
N VAL A 475 -24.90 -20.78 -36.29
CA VAL A 475 -24.54 -19.36 -36.29
C VAL A 475 -25.73 -18.57 -36.80
N LYS A 476 -26.16 -17.55 -36.04
CA LYS A 476 -27.24 -16.63 -36.45
C LYS A 476 -26.96 -16.02 -37.82
N ASP A 477 -27.94 -16.09 -38.72
CA ASP A 477 -27.84 -15.50 -40.05
C ASP A 477 -27.99 -13.98 -39.96
N GLU A 478 -26.94 -13.26 -40.38
CA GLU A 478 -26.93 -11.81 -40.46
C GLU A 478 -26.64 -11.38 -41.90
N PRO A 479 -27.51 -10.57 -42.55
CA PRO A 479 -27.36 -10.19 -43.95
C PRO A 479 -26.00 -9.58 -44.31
N GLN A 480 -25.40 -8.84 -43.37
CA GLN A 480 -24.08 -8.22 -43.55
C GLN A 480 -22.91 -9.22 -43.69
N PHE A 481 -23.10 -10.46 -43.25
CA PHE A 481 -22.08 -11.53 -43.26
C PHE A 481 -22.42 -12.68 -44.22
N ALA A 482 -23.48 -12.54 -45.03
CA ALA A 482 -23.97 -13.60 -45.92
C ALA A 482 -22.95 -14.07 -46.99
N LYS A 483 -21.94 -13.24 -47.31
CA LYS A 483 -20.89 -13.53 -48.30
C LYS A 483 -19.55 -13.93 -47.68
N GLU A 484 -19.47 -14.13 -46.37
CA GLU A 484 -18.23 -14.55 -45.72
C GLU A 484 -17.84 -15.98 -46.10
N THR A 485 -16.55 -16.18 -46.38
CA THR A 485 -15.94 -17.51 -46.45
C THR A 485 -15.92 -18.17 -45.07
N PHE A 486 -15.73 -19.49 -45.02
CA PHE A 486 -15.59 -20.22 -43.76
C PHE A 486 -14.48 -19.64 -42.87
N GLU A 487 -13.30 -19.35 -43.44
CA GLU A 487 -12.18 -18.77 -42.69
C GLU A 487 -12.47 -17.37 -42.14
N GLN A 488 -13.18 -16.52 -42.91
CA GLN A 488 -13.62 -15.21 -42.43
C GLN A 488 -14.62 -15.34 -41.27
N ARG A 489 -15.59 -16.27 -41.40
CA ARG A 489 -16.57 -16.56 -40.35
C ARG A 489 -15.88 -17.10 -39.09
N LYS A 490 -14.97 -18.06 -39.24
CA LYS A 490 -14.15 -18.64 -38.16
C LYS A 490 -13.34 -17.55 -37.45
N ALA A 491 -12.64 -16.70 -38.19
CA ALA A 491 -11.86 -15.60 -37.64
C ALA A 491 -12.71 -14.56 -36.89
N ARG A 492 -13.92 -14.28 -37.37
CA ARG A 492 -14.86 -13.36 -36.70
C ARG A 492 -15.41 -13.94 -35.40
N LEU A 493 -15.92 -15.18 -35.43
CA LEU A 493 -16.56 -15.81 -34.27
C LEU A 493 -15.57 -16.23 -33.19
N LEU A 494 -14.38 -16.69 -33.58
CA LEU A 494 -13.36 -17.18 -32.65
C LEU A 494 -12.31 -16.12 -32.29
N LYS A 495 -12.63 -14.84 -32.50
CA LYS A 495 -11.75 -13.73 -32.13
C LYS A 495 -11.66 -13.64 -30.60
N ALA A 496 -10.68 -14.34 -30.03
CA ALA A 496 -10.39 -14.27 -28.61
C ALA A 496 -9.77 -12.91 -28.26
N VAL A 497 -10.20 -12.33 -27.14
CA VAL A 497 -9.58 -11.16 -26.53
C VAL A 497 -9.32 -11.50 -25.07
N ASP A 498 -8.10 -11.32 -24.61
CA ASP A 498 -7.79 -11.40 -23.18
C ASP A 498 -8.60 -10.31 -22.45
N LEU A 499 -9.53 -10.72 -21.58
CA LEU A 499 -10.60 -9.88 -21.01
C LEU A 499 -10.07 -8.71 -20.16
N LEU A 500 -8.78 -8.72 -19.86
CA LEU A 500 -8.08 -7.74 -19.03
C LEU A 500 -7.68 -6.45 -19.78
N SER A 501 -7.99 -6.32 -21.08
CA SER A 501 -7.63 -5.11 -21.86
C SER A 501 -8.63 -3.96 -21.69
N LEU A 502 -8.15 -2.79 -21.26
CA LEU A 502 -8.97 -1.59 -21.07
C LEU A 502 -9.53 -1.04 -22.39
N THR A 503 -9.05 -1.49 -23.55
CA THR A 503 -9.54 -1.07 -24.87
C THR A 503 -11.03 -1.40 -25.10
N LEU A 504 -11.50 -2.54 -24.61
CA LEU A 504 -12.93 -2.91 -24.65
C LEU A 504 -13.76 -2.12 -23.64
N ILE A 505 -13.15 -1.79 -22.49
CA ILE A 505 -13.73 -1.00 -21.41
C ILE A 505 -13.86 0.48 -21.85
N LEU A 506 -12.84 1.08 -22.45
CA LEU A 506 -12.87 2.45 -22.97
C LEU A 506 -13.79 2.57 -24.19
N ALA A 507 -13.90 1.54 -25.03
CA ALA A 507 -14.86 1.50 -26.13
C ALA A 507 -16.33 1.45 -25.65
N SER A 508 -16.58 1.00 -24.42
CA SER A 508 -17.89 1.09 -23.77
C SER A 508 -18.11 2.43 -23.04
N PHE A 509 -17.06 3.25 -22.88
CA PHE A 509 -17.12 4.61 -22.33
C PHE A 509 -17.08 5.72 -23.39
N LEU A 510 -16.64 5.45 -24.62
CA LEU A 510 -16.43 6.44 -25.68
C LEU A 510 -16.90 5.91 -27.06
N PRO A 511 -17.67 6.68 -27.85
CA PRO A 511 -18.14 6.25 -29.18
C PRO A 511 -17.00 5.96 -30.19
N PRO A 512 -17.19 5.05 -31.16
CA PRO A 512 -16.15 4.61 -32.11
C PRO A 512 -15.61 5.71 -33.06
N THR A 513 -16.22 6.89 -33.09
CA THR A 513 -16.00 7.90 -34.13
C THR A 513 -15.00 8.99 -33.76
N ILE A 514 -14.50 9.05 -32.52
CA ILE A 514 -13.52 10.08 -32.13
C ILE A 514 -12.12 9.46 -32.16
N MET A 515 -11.38 9.74 -33.24
CA MET A 515 -9.95 9.46 -33.34
C MET A 515 -9.25 9.80 -32.02
N LEU A 516 -8.57 8.80 -31.45
CA LEU A 516 -7.94 8.83 -30.13
C LEU A 516 -7.13 10.12 -29.88
N SER A 517 -6.52 10.72 -30.90
CA SER A 517 -5.80 12.00 -30.81
C SER A 517 -6.70 13.23 -30.58
N ARG A 518 -7.89 13.29 -31.20
CA ARG A 518 -8.90 14.34 -30.97
C ARG A 518 -9.63 14.12 -29.66
N ALA A 519 -9.88 12.86 -29.28
CA ALA A 519 -10.43 12.52 -27.97
C ALA A 519 -9.44 12.92 -26.87
N ILE A 520 -8.15 12.59 -27.01
CA ILE A 520 -7.11 13.00 -26.06
C ILE A 520 -6.98 14.52 -26.01
N ALA A 521 -6.93 15.21 -27.15
CA ALA A 521 -6.85 16.67 -27.17
C ALA A 521 -8.09 17.32 -26.51
N ALA A 522 -9.30 16.85 -26.84
CA ALA A 522 -10.54 17.31 -26.23
C ALA A 522 -10.58 16.97 -24.74
N LEU A 523 -10.15 15.78 -24.32
CA LEU A 523 -10.06 15.36 -22.93
C LEU A 523 -9.02 16.18 -22.15
N VAL A 524 -7.89 16.53 -22.76
CA VAL A 524 -6.89 17.43 -22.18
C VAL A 524 -7.44 18.84 -22.07
N THR A 525 -8.10 19.37 -23.10
CA THR A 525 -8.76 20.69 -23.04
C THR A 525 -9.87 20.70 -22.00
N ILE A 526 -10.73 19.68 -21.96
CA ILE A 526 -11.77 19.50 -20.95
C ILE A 526 -11.13 19.41 -19.57
N TYR A 527 -10.05 18.64 -19.40
CA TYR A 527 -9.33 18.52 -18.14
C TYR A 527 -8.75 19.86 -17.69
N VAL A 528 -8.09 20.61 -18.58
CA VAL A 528 -7.54 21.95 -18.29
C VAL A 528 -8.67 22.93 -17.94
N VAL A 529 -9.75 22.96 -18.71
CA VAL A 529 -10.92 23.80 -18.44
C VAL A 529 -11.60 23.39 -17.12
N GLN A 530 -11.74 22.10 -16.85
CA GLN A 530 -12.24 21.57 -15.58
C GLN A 530 -11.34 22.00 -14.42
N LYS A 531 -10.02 21.96 -14.57
CA LYS A 531 -9.07 22.43 -13.54
C LYS A 531 -9.13 23.93 -13.34
N ILE A 532 -9.30 24.73 -14.39
CA ILE A 532 -9.51 26.19 -14.28
C ILE A 532 -10.85 26.49 -13.58
N ILE A 533 -11.93 25.80 -13.96
CA ILE A 533 -13.24 25.93 -13.31
C ILE A 533 -13.15 25.51 -11.85
N ALA A 534 -12.50 24.38 -11.55
CA ALA A 534 -12.31 23.91 -10.19
C ALA A 534 -11.48 24.90 -9.37
N TYR A 535 -10.38 25.43 -9.91
CA TYR A 535 -9.58 26.48 -9.27
C TYR A 535 -10.42 27.72 -8.98
N ARG A 536 -11.22 28.21 -9.95
CA ARG A 536 -12.13 29.35 -9.74
C ARG A 536 -13.17 29.07 -8.66
N ARG A 537 -13.75 27.86 -8.64
CA ARG A 537 -14.70 27.44 -7.60
C ARG A 537 -14.06 27.42 -6.21
N VAL A 538 -12.84 26.89 -6.09
CA VAL A 538 -12.09 26.88 -4.83
C VAL A 538 -11.74 28.29 -4.35
N VAL A 539 -11.39 29.20 -5.25
CA VAL A 539 -11.16 30.62 -4.90
C VAL A 539 -12.45 31.29 -4.40
N GLN A 540 -13.58 31.02 -5.07
CA GLN A 540 -14.89 31.55 -4.69
C GLN A 540 -15.42 30.95 -3.39
N SER A 541 -15.11 29.68 -3.10
CA SER A 541 -15.67 28.96 -1.95
C SER A 541 -15.22 29.52 -0.61
N VAL A 542 -14.09 30.22 -0.58
CA VAL A 542 -13.60 30.95 0.61
C VAL A 542 -13.81 32.45 0.51
N GLY A 543 -14.79 32.91 -0.29
CA GLY A 543 -15.14 34.33 -0.41
C GLY A 543 -14.03 35.20 -1.01
N ASN A 544 -13.14 34.63 -1.84
CA ASN A 544 -11.94 35.29 -2.37
C ASN A 544 -10.95 35.79 -1.30
N LEU A 545 -10.92 35.16 -0.12
CA LEU A 545 -10.02 35.52 0.98
C LEU A 545 -8.56 35.69 0.51
N GLY A 546 -7.91 36.77 0.94
CA GLY A 546 -6.53 37.09 0.57
C GLY A 546 -5.52 36.05 1.05
N GLY A 547 -4.36 35.98 0.40
CA GLY A 547 -3.26 35.08 0.76
C GLY A 547 -2.49 34.56 -0.44
N TYR A 548 -1.86 33.40 -0.32
CA TYR A 548 -1.05 32.83 -1.38
C TYR A 548 -1.89 32.20 -2.49
N ARG A 549 -1.41 32.37 -3.73
CA ARG A 549 -1.88 31.69 -4.94
C ARG A 549 -0.68 31.04 -5.60
N VAL A 550 -0.66 29.71 -5.63
CA VAL A 550 0.48 28.93 -6.12
C VAL A 550 0.05 27.89 -7.14
N VAL A 551 0.98 27.48 -8.00
CA VAL A 551 0.73 26.37 -8.94
C VAL A 551 0.65 25.04 -8.18
N PHE A 552 1.65 24.76 -7.34
CA PHE A 552 1.76 23.50 -6.61
C PHE A 552 1.50 23.71 -5.12
N GLU A 553 0.66 22.85 -4.56
CA GLU A 553 0.44 22.78 -3.11
C GLU A 553 1.72 22.35 -2.40
N ARG A 554 2.00 22.91 -1.21
CA ARG A 554 3.16 22.55 -0.39
C ARG A 554 3.23 21.06 -0.07
N ASP A 555 2.09 20.43 0.23
CA ASP A 555 2.03 19.00 0.56
C ASP A 555 2.05 18.08 -0.68
N SER A 556 1.97 18.65 -1.88
CA SER A 556 2.18 17.88 -3.10
C SER A 556 3.66 17.53 -3.26
N LEU A 557 3.96 16.42 -3.93
CA LEU A 557 5.33 16.02 -4.24
C LEU A 557 6.14 17.16 -4.90
N MET A 558 5.51 17.90 -5.82
CA MET A 558 6.15 19.04 -6.49
C MET A 558 6.36 20.23 -5.57
N GLY A 559 5.42 20.53 -4.67
CA GLY A 559 5.59 21.59 -3.67
C GLY A 559 6.70 21.27 -2.67
N ALA A 560 6.83 20.00 -2.27
CA ALA A 560 7.90 19.53 -1.39
C ALA A 560 9.30 19.59 -2.04
N LEU A 561 9.39 19.35 -3.36
CA LEU A 561 10.66 19.38 -4.11
C LEU A 561 11.10 20.79 -4.52
N LEU A 562 10.15 21.69 -4.78
CA LEU A 562 10.45 23.03 -5.26
C LEU A 562 10.83 23.96 -4.10
N ARG A 563 11.92 24.71 -4.29
CA ARG A 563 12.21 25.88 -3.45
C ARG A 563 11.14 26.95 -3.66
N ARG A 564 11.13 27.95 -2.77
CA ARG A 564 10.25 29.11 -2.89
C ARG A 564 10.43 29.79 -4.24
N ILE A 565 9.37 29.81 -5.04
CA ILE A 565 9.27 30.49 -6.33
C ILE A 565 7.93 31.23 -6.32
N PRO A 566 7.94 32.58 -6.31
CA PRO A 566 6.71 33.37 -6.26
C PRO A 566 5.68 32.93 -7.31
N GLY A 567 4.44 32.68 -6.87
CA GLY A 567 3.34 32.21 -7.73
C GLY A 567 3.39 30.73 -8.10
N VAL A 568 4.47 30.00 -7.81
CA VAL A 568 4.62 28.58 -8.16
C VAL A 568 4.63 27.66 -6.93
N SER A 569 5.44 27.99 -5.92
CA SER A 569 5.54 27.24 -4.65
C SER A 569 5.98 28.19 -3.53
N THR A 570 5.39 28.05 -2.34
CA THR A 570 5.82 28.77 -1.13
C THR A 570 7.12 28.22 -0.55
N GLY A 571 7.49 26.98 -0.89
CA GLY A 571 8.68 26.30 -0.35
C GLY A 571 8.48 25.73 1.06
N GLY A 572 9.32 24.75 1.43
CA GLY A 572 9.19 24.01 2.68
C GLY A 572 9.39 24.83 3.96
N ASN A 573 10.15 25.93 3.91
CA ASN A 573 10.49 26.77 5.07
C ASN A 573 9.61 28.01 5.25
N HIS A 574 8.54 28.17 4.44
CA HIS A 574 7.75 29.40 4.41
C HIS A 574 7.24 29.83 5.79
N ALA A 575 6.89 28.90 6.69
CA ALA A 575 6.33 29.26 7.98
C ALA A 575 7.30 30.05 8.87
N LEU A 576 8.60 29.72 8.84
CA LEU A 576 9.64 30.46 9.56
C LEU A 576 10.20 31.64 8.78
N GLU A 577 10.15 31.61 7.45
CA GLU A 577 10.56 32.75 6.63
C GLU A 577 9.53 33.89 6.70
N ASP A 578 8.25 33.55 6.53
CA ASP A 578 7.16 34.50 6.47
C ASP A 578 6.66 34.88 7.86
N LYS A 579 6.65 33.94 8.82
CA LYS A 579 6.12 34.15 10.17
C LYS A 579 4.71 34.76 10.07
N TYR A 580 4.50 35.96 10.62
CA TYR A 580 3.22 36.68 10.55
C TYR A 580 3.07 37.60 9.32
N SER A 581 4.11 37.80 8.51
CA SER A 581 4.12 38.82 7.44
C SER A 581 3.02 38.66 6.39
N VAL A 582 2.60 37.43 6.06
CA VAL A 582 1.50 37.23 5.10
C VAL A 582 0.15 37.69 5.67
N HIS A 583 -0.08 37.47 6.97
CA HIS A 583 -1.28 37.90 7.67
C HIS A 583 -1.32 39.42 7.77
N GLU A 584 -0.17 40.04 8.07
CA GLU A 584 0.00 41.50 8.09
C GLU A 584 -0.29 42.13 6.72
N ARG A 585 0.26 41.57 5.63
CA ARG A 585 0.00 42.06 4.26
C ARG A 585 -1.46 41.95 3.83
N VAL A 586 -2.14 40.88 4.24
CA VAL A 586 -3.56 40.68 3.93
C VAL A 586 -4.46 41.48 4.86
N GLY A 587 -3.98 41.80 6.07
CA GLY A 587 -4.74 42.46 7.12
C GLY A 587 -5.76 41.53 7.79
N CYS A 588 -5.46 40.23 7.89
CA CYS A 588 -6.34 39.24 8.52
C CYS A 588 -5.54 38.11 9.18
N ASP A 589 -5.96 37.70 10.38
CA ASP A 589 -5.33 36.59 11.12
C ASP A 589 -5.64 35.20 10.52
N ILE A 590 -6.57 35.11 9.55
CA ILE A 590 -6.80 33.91 8.73
C ILE A 590 -6.58 34.26 7.26
N VAL A 591 -5.70 33.53 6.57
CA VAL A 591 -5.40 33.74 5.15
C VAL A 591 -5.57 32.46 4.35
N ALA A 592 -5.91 32.59 3.06
CA ALA A 592 -6.06 31.46 2.17
C ALA A 592 -4.77 31.17 1.38
N HIS A 593 -4.25 29.97 1.51
CA HIS A 593 -3.25 29.39 0.62
C HIS A 593 -3.96 28.48 -0.39
N ILE A 594 -4.04 28.94 -1.64
CA ILE A 594 -4.78 28.25 -2.71
C ILE A 594 -3.81 27.76 -3.76
N SER A 595 -3.95 26.48 -4.13
CA SER A 595 -3.12 25.86 -5.15
C SER A 595 -3.93 25.50 -6.41
N ALA A 596 -3.28 25.49 -7.57
CA ALA A 596 -3.90 25.14 -8.85
C ALA A 596 -3.80 23.64 -9.19
N PHE A 597 -2.79 22.95 -8.67
CA PHE A 597 -2.51 21.56 -8.98
C PHE A 597 -2.04 20.76 -7.74
N PRO A 598 -2.93 19.94 -7.13
CA PRO A 598 -4.38 19.87 -7.40
C PRO A 598 -5.10 21.14 -6.94
N PRO A 599 -6.27 21.52 -7.51
CA PRO A 599 -7.05 22.65 -6.97
C PRO A 599 -7.45 22.41 -5.52
N SER A 600 -6.89 23.18 -4.59
CA SER A 600 -7.12 23.02 -3.14
C SER A 600 -7.02 24.36 -2.41
N VAL A 601 -7.70 24.45 -1.27
CA VAL A 601 -7.62 25.60 -0.35
C VAL A 601 -7.22 25.16 1.04
N HIS A 602 -6.24 25.87 1.58
CA HIS A 602 -5.75 25.73 2.93
C HIS A 602 -5.94 27.07 3.64
N LEU A 603 -6.62 27.06 4.78
CA LEU A 603 -6.76 28.23 5.63
C LEU A 603 -5.63 28.22 6.66
N TRP A 604 -4.71 29.17 6.56
CA TRP A 604 -3.64 29.35 7.53
C TRP A 604 -4.12 30.28 8.63
N MET A 605 -4.02 29.83 9.87
CA MET A 605 -4.61 30.50 11.03
C MET A 605 -3.54 30.99 11.99
N ALA A 606 -3.64 32.26 12.37
CA ALA A 606 -2.79 32.95 13.36
C ALA A 606 -3.62 33.69 14.42
N ASP A 607 -4.91 33.35 14.56
CA ASP A 607 -5.83 33.88 15.56
C ASP A 607 -6.06 32.86 16.69
N ALA A 608 -5.78 33.26 17.93
CA ALA A 608 -5.87 32.37 19.10
C ALA A 608 -7.30 31.87 19.37
N GLU A 609 -8.32 32.69 19.14
CA GLU A 609 -9.72 32.31 19.42
C GLU A 609 -10.23 31.33 18.37
N ALA A 610 -9.98 31.59 17.09
CA ALA A 610 -10.33 30.67 16.01
C ALA A 610 -9.60 29.32 16.17
N ILE A 611 -8.32 29.33 16.54
CA ILE A 611 -7.55 28.11 16.83
C ILE A 611 -8.15 27.34 18.01
N LYS A 612 -8.61 28.02 19.06
CA LYS A 612 -9.28 27.40 20.21
C LYS A 612 -10.59 26.73 19.81
N GLU A 613 -11.40 27.38 18.97
CA GLU A 613 -12.61 26.76 18.41
C GLU A 613 -12.27 25.49 17.60
N VAL A 614 -11.29 25.59 16.70
CA VAL A 614 -10.87 24.48 15.82
C VAL A 614 -10.33 23.29 16.63
N THR A 615 -9.53 23.55 17.67
CA THR A 615 -8.90 22.49 18.47
C THR A 615 -9.85 21.84 19.48
N THR A 616 -10.93 22.52 19.88
CA THR A 616 -11.94 21.98 20.79
C THR A 616 -13.04 21.21 20.05
N SER A 617 -13.39 21.63 18.82
CA SER A 617 -14.47 21.04 18.02
C SER A 617 -14.01 19.86 17.14
N ARG A 618 -13.50 18.78 17.75
CA ARG A 618 -12.85 17.65 17.04
C ARG A 618 -13.68 16.98 15.93
N ALA A 619 -15.00 16.92 16.10
CA ALA A 619 -15.90 16.31 15.13
C ALA A 619 -16.10 17.20 13.90
N ARG A 620 -16.11 18.52 14.11
CA ARG A 620 -16.19 19.53 13.06
C ARG A 620 -14.86 19.70 12.33
N PHE A 621 -13.75 19.57 13.04
CA PHE A 621 -12.40 19.72 12.50
C PHE A 621 -11.50 18.51 12.79
N PRO A 622 -11.79 17.33 12.22
CA PRO A 622 -10.94 16.15 12.37
C PRO A 622 -9.54 16.37 11.81
N LYS A 623 -8.61 15.53 12.25
CA LYS A 623 -7.26 15.44 11.71
C LYS A 623 -7.30 14.75 10.33
N PRO A 624 -6.65 15.30 9.29
CA PRO A 624 -6.56 14.64 7.98
C PRO A 624 -5.55 13.50 8.02
N ILE A 625 -5.99 12.30 8.42
CA ILE A 625 -5.13 11.10 8.59
C ILE A 625 -4.40 10.69 7.31
N ASP A 626 -4.93 11.04 6.14
CA ASP A 626 -4.29 10.81 4.84
C ASP A 626 -2.90 11.46 4.73
N ARG A 627 -2.69 12.62 5.38
CA ARG A 627 -1.37 13.31 5.41
C ARG A 627 -0.36 12.64 6.35
N TYR A 628 -0.81 11.71 7.20
CA TYR A 628 0.02 11.02 8.18
C TYR A 628 0.32 9.56 7.81
N LYS A 629 -0.13 9.08 6.65
CA LYS A 629 0.12 7.71 6.18
C LYS A 629 1.60 7.34 6.14
N ALA A 630 2.47 8.32 5.88
CA ALA A 630 3.92 8.13 5.91
C ALA A 630 4.40 7.63 7.28
N LEU A 631 3.72 7.93 8.39
CA LEU A 631 4.15 7.52 9.74
C LEU A 631 3.70 6.09 10.11
N LEU A 632 3.07 5.34 9.20
CA LEU A 632 2.57 3.98 9.43
C LEU A 632 3.62 2.90 9.10
N PHE A 633 4.91 3.25 9.00
CA PHE A 633 5.99 2.33 8.57
C PHE A 633 6.03 1.00 9.35
N TYR A 634 5.68 1.03 10.64
CA TYR A 634 5.75 -0.12 11.55
C TYR A 634 4.40 -0.47 12.19
N GLY A 635 3.30 0.09 11.69
CA GLY A 635 1.95 -0.19 12.20
C GLY A 635 1.10 1.03 12.52
N GLY A 636 -0.16 0.76 12.86
CA GLY A 636 -1.11 1.76 13.36
C GLY A 636 -0.60 2.45 14.63
N ASN A 637 -0.74 3.77 14.70
CA ASN A 637 -0.26 4.55 15.85
C ASN A 637 -1.12 5.78 16.15
N ILE A 638 -0.98 6.31 17.37
CA ILE A 638 -1.79 7.43 17.88
C ILE A 638 -1.72 8.71 17.05
N VAL A 639 -0.60 8.96 16.36
CA VAL A 639 -0.45 10.17 15.54
C VAL A 639 -1.23 10.04 14.23
N ALA A 640 -1.27 8.84 13.63
CA ALA A 640 -1.92 8.57 12.35
C ALA A 640 -3.37 8.05 12.46
N SER A 641 -3.99 8.14 13.65
CA SER A 641 -5.37 7.70 13.91
C SER A 641 -6.36 8.86 14.18
N GLU A 642 -7.65 8.61 13.95
CA GLU A 642 -8.78 9.48 14.26
C GLU A 642 -9.98 8.66 14.80
N GLY A 643 -10.95 9.32 15.45
CA GLY A 643 -12.18 8.65 15.91
C GLY A 643 -11.95 7.65 17.06
N GLU A 644 -12.66 6.52 17.03
CA GLU A 644 -12.58 5.50 18.09
C GLU A 644 -11.19 4.86 18.18
N THR A 645 -10.52 4.61 17.05
CA THR A 645 -9.14 4.11 17.03
C THR A 645 -8.19 5.03 17.78
N TRP A 646 -8.32 6.35 17.58
CA TRP A 646 -7.51 7.32 18.32
C TRP A 646 -7.84 7.32 19.82
N LYS A 647 -9.11 7.19 20.20
CA LYS A 647 -9.50 7.09 21.62
C LYS A 647 -8.93 5.84 22.27
N LYS A 648 -9.01 4.68 21.59
CA LYS A 648 -8.38 3.41 22.01
C LYS A 648 -6.88 3.64 22.26
N TYR A 649 -6.17 4.13 21.24
CA TYR A 649 -4.72 4.36 21.35
C TYR A 649 -4.39 5.35 22.47
N ARG A 650 -5.13 6.46 22.60
CA ARG A 650 -4.92 7.46 23.66
C ARG A 650 -5.19 6.89 25.05
N ARG A 651 -6.24 6.09 25.22
CA ARG A 651 -6.60 5.44 26.49
C ARG A 651 -5.48 4.52 26.97
N ILE A 652 -4.97 3.67 26.08
CA ILE A 652 -3.94 2.67 26.41
C ILE A 652 -2.55 3.31 26.60
N THR A 653 -2.21 4.34 25.82
CA THR A 653 -0.86 4.93 25.85
C THR A 653 -0.69 6.07 26.88
N ALA A 654 -1.77 6.76 27.27
CA ALA A 654 -1.68 7.88 28.21
C ALA A 654 -1.11 7.56 29.60
N PRO A 655 -1.41 6.41 30.23
CA PRO A 655 -0.85 6.05 31.53
C PRO A 655 0.68 6.03 31.57
N ALA A 656 1.32 5.80 30.42
CA ALA A 656 2.78 5.76 30.29
C ALA A 656 3.45 7.14 30.49
N PHE A 657 2.70 8.24 30.47
CA PHE A 657 3.18 9.61 30.69
C PHE A 657 2.80 10.14 32.09
N SER A 658 3.15 9.37 33.13
CA SER A 658 2.87 9.70 34.53
C SER A 658 3.93 10.61 35.17
N ASP A 659 3.59 11.25 36.29
CA ASP A 659 4.54 12.07 37.06
C ASP A 659 5.74 11.25 37.58
N ARG A 660 5.51 9.98 37.90
CA ARG A 660 6.56 9.01 38.26
C ARG A 660 7.57 8.82 37.12
N ASN A 661 7.10 8.64 35.89
CA ASN A 661 7.99 8.49 34.74
C ASN A 661 8.72 9.80 34.43
N ASN A 662 8.09 10.96 34.63
CA ASN A 662 8.78 12.25 34.50
C ASN A 662 9.90 12.41 35.56
N LYS A 663 9.72 11.91 36.79
CA LYS A 663 10.82 11.87 37.76
C LYS A 663 12.00 11.04 37.26
N LEU A 664 11.75 9.87 36.66
CA LEU A 664 12.81 9.08 36.03
C LEU A 664 13.51 9.85 34.91
N VAL A 665 12.75 10.56 34.05
CA VAL A 665 13.32 11.41 32.99
C VAL A 665 14.28 12.45 33.57
N TRP A 666 13.89 13.10 34.66
CA TRP A 666 14.75 14.07 35.35
C TRP A 666 16.05 13.44 35.85
N ASP A 667 15.93 12.33 36.58
CA ASP A 667 17.06 11.65 37.21
C ASP A 667 18.05 11.12 36.15
N GLU A 668 17.54 10.50 35.07
CA GLU A 668 18.36 10.02 33.96
C GLU A 668 18.97 11.16 33.15
N THR A 669 18.24 12.26 32.93
CA THR A 669 18.83 13.45 32.28
C THR A 669 20.00 13.97 33.12
N CYS A 670 19.85 14.04 34.45
CA CYS A 670 20.93 14.48 35.32
C CYS A 670 22.13 13.53 35.30
N ALA A 671 21.89 12.22 35.29
CA ALA A 671 22.93 11.21 35.18
C ALA A 671 23.69 11.30 33.84
N ILE A 672 22.97 11.40 32.73
CA ILE A 672 23.55 11.52 31.37
C ILE A 672 24.39 12.79 31.22
N MET A 673 23.93 13.91 31.78
CA MET A 673 24.66 15.17 31.76
C MET A 673 25.89 15.13 32.69
N SER A 674 25.80 14.46 33.83
CA SER A 674 26.95 14.26 34.74
C SER A 674 28.02 13.40 34.06
N ASP A 675 27.62 12.31 33.41
CA ASP A 675 28.51 11.43 32.64
C ASP A 675 29.21 12.19 31.51
N LEU A 676 28.47 13.07 30.80
CA LEU A 676 29.06 13.97 29.81
C LEU A 676 30.14 14.87 30.43
N PHE A 677 29.84 15.50 31.57
CA PHE A 677 30.78 16.43 32.21
C PHE A 677 32.01 15.73 32.78
N GLU A 678 31.84 14.56 33.39
CA GLU A 678 32.91 13.84 34.10
C GLU A 678 33.74 12.97 33.16
N ASN A 679 33.09 12.19 32.29
CA ASN A 679 33.74 11.13 31.52
C ASN A 679 34.02 11.51 30.05
N VAL A 680 33.30 12.49 29.49
CA VAL A 680 33.51 12.93 28.10
C VAL A 680 34.30 14.24 28.03
N TRP A 681 33.88 15.24 28.81
CA TRP A 681 34.54 16.55 28.87
C TRP A 681 35.69 16.56 29.87
N GLY A 682 35.51 15.91 31.02
CA GLY A 682 36.52 15.75 32.07
C GLY A 682 37.07 17.10 32.55
N ASP A 683 38.40 17.21 32.56
CA ASP A 683 39.09 18.42 33.02
C ASP A 683 39.19 19.55 31.96
N LYS A 684 38.62 19.35 30.76
CA LYS A 684 38.65 20.37 29.70
C LYS A 684 37.88 21.61 30.16
N LYS A 685 38.58 22.75 30.18
CA LYS A 685 37.96 24.05 30.51
C LYS A 685 37.17 24.66 29.37
N ILE A 686 37.50 24.31 28.12
CA ILE A 686 36.89 24.84 26.91
C ILE A 686 36.52 23.66 26.03
N ILE A 687 35.25 23.59 25.63
CA ILE A 687 34.72 22.58 24.74
C ILE A 687 34.14 23.29 23.53
N GLU A 688 34.68 22.98 22.35
CA GLU A 688 34.17 23.50 21.08
C GLU A 688 33.30 22.47 20.40
N VAL A 689 32.14 22.91 19.89
CA VAL A 689 31.21 22.07 19.15
C VAL A 689 30.83 22.81 17.86
N ASP A 690 31.17 22.23 16.70
CA ASP A 690 30.94 22.88 15.40
C ASP A 690 29.45 22.95 15.02
N HIS A 691 28.66 22.01 15.51
CA HIS A 691 27.21 22.05 15.42
C HIS A 691 26.59 21.52 16.71
N CYS A 692 25.97 22.40 17.49
CA CYS A 692 25.41 22.07 18.79
C CYS A 692 24.38 20.92 18.77
N ARG A 693 23.74 20.65 17.62
CA ARG A 693 22.87 19.47 17.46
C ARG A 693 23.60 18.15 17.69
N ASP A 694 24.89 18.09 17.37
CA ASP A 694 25.72 16.88 17.57
C ASP A 694 25.91 16.58 19.07
N LEU A 695 25.65 17.57 19.94
CA LEU A 695 25.58 17.39 21.39
C LEU A 695 24.15 17.13 21.86
N THR A 696 23.17 17.91 21.40
CA THR A 696 21.81 17.85 21.94
C THR A 696 21.01 16.64 21.46
N LEU A 697 21.30 16.12 20.26
CA LEU A 697 20.63 14.94 19.71
C LEU A 697 20.98 13.67 20.51
N PRO A 698 22.25 13.37 20.83
CA PRO A 698 22.58 12.27 21.74
C PRO A 698 21.95 12.41 23.13
N ILE A 699 21.93 13.61 23.73
CA ILE A 699 21.29 13.82 25.05
C ILE A 699 19.85 13.32 25.03
N ALA A 700 19.05 13.80 24.08
CA ALA A 700 17.64 13.45 24.01
C ALA A 700 17.42 11.98 23.65
N LEU A 701 18.29 11.43 22.79
CA LEU A 701 18.27 10.02 22.41
C LEU A 701 18.54 9.10 23.61
N PHE A 702 19.51 9.43 24.45
CA PHE A 702 19.88 8.63 25.62
C PHE A 702 18.77 8.67 26.68
N VAL A 703 18.17 9.85 26.89
CA VAL A 703 17.05 10.02 27.82
C VAL A 703 15.84 9.20 27.37
N ILE A 704 15.40 9.31 26.11
CA ILE A 704 14.28 8.50 25.63
C ILE A 704 14.62 7.01 25.59
N GLY A 705 15.88 6.65 25.32
CA GLY A 705 16.36 5.26 25.36
C GLY A 705 16.14 4.61 26.73
N VAL A 706 16.54 5.31 27.81
CA VAL A 706 16.36 4.80 29.18
C VAL A 706 14.94 4.99 29.69
N ALA A 707 14.48 6.23 29.79
CA ALA A 707 13.19 6.55 30.42
C ALA A 707 12.00 6.07 29.58
N GLY A 708 12.17 6.01 28.27
CA GLY A 708 11.17 5.47 27.35
C GLY A 708 11.19 3.94 27.29
N PHE A 709 12.38 3.34 27.18
CA PHE A 709 12.54 1.96 26.69
C PHE A 709 13.44 1.07 27.54
N GLY A 710 13.89 1.55 28.69
CA GLY A 710 14.75 0.83 29.62
C GLY A 710 16.10 0.42 29.03
N ARG A 711 16.56 1.09 27.96
CA ARG A 711 17.86 0.82 27.32
C ARG A 711 18.82 1.95 27.60
N LYS A 712 19.81 1.68 28.45
CA LYS A 712 20.90 2.61 28.74
C LYS A 712 21.88 2.67 27.58
N MET A 713 22.14 3.91 27.16
CA MET A 713 23.09 4.29 26.13
C MET A 713 24.16 5.14 26.80
N THR A 714 25.41 5.01 26.36
CA THR A 714 26.54 5.74 26.97
C THR A 714 27.23 6.59 25.92
N TRP A 715 27.98 7.59 26.36
CA TRP A 715 28.74 8.46 25.46
C TRP A 715 29.95 7.78 24.80
N GLN A 716 30.43 6.65 25.34
CA GLN A 716 31.68 6.01 24.93
C GLN A 716 31.49 4.64 24.25
N ASP A 717 30.35 3.96 24.41
CA ASP A 717 30.24 2.50 24.20
C ASP A 717 29.33 2.08 23.02
N ASP A 718 29.30 2.88 21.94
CA ASP A 718 28.35 2.68 20.84
C ASP A 718 28.94 2.00 19.58
N SER A 719 30.18 1.49 19.66
CA SER A 719 30.76 0.68 18.58
C SER A 719 30.43 -0.82 18.66
N LEU A 720 29.85 -1.28 19.76
CA LEU A 720 29.51 -2.70 19.94
C LEU A 720 28.12 -3.00 19.36
N VAL A 721 28.11 -3.40 18.10
CA VAL A 721 26.91 -3.96 17.46
C VAL A 721 26.58 -5.30 18.14
N PRO A 722 25.40 -5.45 18.78
CA PRO A 722 25.01 -6.69 19.45
C PRO A 722 24.99 -7.88 18.48
N ALA A 723 25.28 -9.08 18.99
CA ALA A 723 25.33 -10.28 18.16
C ALA A 723 24.01 -10.53 17.43
N GLY A 724 24.07 -10.50 16.08
CA GLY A 724 22.90 -10.64 15.21
C GLY A 724 22.42 -9.36 14.53
N HIS A 725 23.04 -8.21 14.84
CA HIS A 725 22.77 -6.91 14.22
C HIS A 725 23.95 -6.43 13.36
N LYS A 726 23.72 -5.45 12.48
CA LYS A 726 24.74 -4.77 11.67
C LYS A 726 24.95 -3.30 12.03
N LEU A 727 24.01 -2.71 12.75
CA LEU A 727 24.08 -1.34 13.29
C LEU A 727 23.70 -1.41 14.76
N SER A 728 24.25 -0.51 15.59
CA SER A 728 23.78 -0.39 16.97
C SER A 728 22.34 0.13 17.00
N PHE A 729 21.64 -0.04 18.13
CA PHE A 729 20.30 0.52 18.32
C PHE A 729 20.31 2.04 18.16
N GLN A 730 21.33 2.69 18.72
CA GLN A 730 21.56 4.13 18.61
C GLN A 730 21.69 4.58 17.16
N GLU A 731 22.58 3.91 16.42
CA GLU A 731 22.88 4.25 15.03
C GLU A 731 21.66 4.02 14.14
N SER A 732 20.95 2.90 14.33
CA SER A 732 19.73 2.58 13.59
C SER A 732 18.65 3.65 13.82
N LEU A 733 18.42 4.01 15.08
CA LEU A 733 17.39 4.98 15.45
C LEU A 733 17.71 6.39 14.95
N SER A 734 18.96 6.83 15.08
CA SER A 734 19.41 8.12 14.56
C SER A 734 19.27 8.22 13.04
N ILE A 735 19.62 7.15 12.31
CA ILE A 735 19.49 7.14 10.85
C ILE A 735 18.02 7.14 10.43
N VAL A 736 17.17 6.35 11.09
CA VAL A 736 15.74 6.29 10.77
C VAL A 736 15.04 7.61 11.04
N SER A 737 15.37 8.31 12.14
CA SER A 737 14.70 9.58 12.46
C SER A 737 15.01 10.69 11.45
N ILE A 738 16.28 10.85 11.06
CA ILE A 738 16.69 11.96 10.19
C ILE A 738 16.47 11.68 8.69
N ASN A 739 16.15 10.43 8.30
CA ASN A 739 16.02 10.02 6.91
C ASN A 739 14.62 9.48 6.51
N VAL A 740 13.58 9.91 7.24
CA VAL A 740 12.16 9.62 6.89
C VAL A 740 11.81 10.04 5.47
N LEU A 741 12.20 11.25 5.06
CA LEU A 741 11.84 11.78 3.75
C LEU A 741 12.51 11.05 2.58
N PRO A 742 13.84 10.77 2.61
CA PRO A 742 14.47 9.86 1.65
C PRO A 742 13.79 8.50 1.53
N LYS A 743 13.43 7.85 2.65
CA LYS A 743 12.77 6.53 2.61
C LYS A 743 11.37 6.61 1.99
N LEU A 744 10.66 7.73 2.13
CA LEU A 744 9.32 7.92 1.57
C LEU A 744 9.34 8.19 0.05
N ILE A 745 10.32 8.96 -0.43
CA ILE A 745 10.37 9.44 -1.82
C ILE A 745 11.19 8.52 -2.71
N LEU A 746 12.27 7.93 -2.18
CA LEU A 746 13.13 7.07 -2.97
C LEU A 746 12.53 5.66 -3.06
N PRO A 747 12.33 5.13 -4.28
CA PRO A 747 11.99 3.73 -4.44
C PRO A 747 13.13 2.85 -3.91
N ASP A 748 12.83 1.62 -3.48
CA ASP A 748 13.80 0.75 -2.80
C ASP A 748 15.09 0.50 -3.61
N TRP A 749 14.99 0.45 -4.95
CA TRP A 749 16.18 0.34 -5.81
C TRP A 749 17.11 1.56 -5.71
N ALA A 750 16.57 2.76 -5.53
CA ALA A 750 17.35 3.99 -5.40
C ALA A 750 18.04 4.05 -4.04
N MET A 751 17.45 3.38 -3.04
CA MET A 751 18.08 3.22 -1.73
C MET A 751 19.39 2.39 -1.82
N ALA A 752 19.55 1.54 -2.83
CA ALA A 752 20.75 0.73 -3.02
C ALA A 752 21.94 1.47 -3.67
N LEU A 753 21.75 2.69 -4.20
CA LEU A 753 22.73 3.32 -5.10
C LEU A 753 23.98 3.89 -4.42
N THR A 754 23.83 4.44 -3.22
CA THR A 754 24.92 5.09 -2.50
C THR A 754 25.16 4.39 -1.17
N GLU A 755 26.36 4.51 -0.63
CA GLU A 755 26.67 4.02 0.72
C GLU A 755 25.70 4.62 1.75
N LYS A 756 25.44 5.92 1.65
CA LYS A 756 24.48 6.62 2.52
C LYS A 756 23.09 6.02 2.44
N THR A 757 22.54 5.83 1.24
CA THR A 757 21.19 5.32 1.06
C THR A 757 21.04 3.84 1.46
N ARG A 758 22.10 3.03 1.26
CA ARG A 758 22.12 1.63 1.73
C ARG A 758 22.12 1.57 3.25
N LYS A 759 22.89 2.43 3.89
CA LYS A 759 22.91 2.56 5.35
C LYS A 759 21.54 2.97 5.90
N ILE A 760 20.83 3.86 5.20
CA ILE A 760 19.43 4.21 5.53
C ILE A 760 18.54 2.98 5.46
N ALA A 761 18.53 2.25 4.33
CA ALA A 761 17.71 1.05 4.19
C ALA A 761 17.98 0.02 5.31
N LEU A 762 19.27 -0.24 5.60
CA LEU A 762 19.69 -1.14 6.66
C LEU A 762 19.19 -0.69 8.05
N ALA A 763 19.29 0.60 8.36
CA ALA A 763 18.81 1.14 9.65
C ALA A 763 17.30 0.98 9.82
N TYR A 764 16.52 1.12 8.75
CA TYR A 764 15.09 0.80 8.77
C TYR A 764 14.89 -0.70 9.02
N ASP A 765 15.63 -1.57 8.34
CA ASP A 765 15.49 -3.02 8.52
C ASP A 765 15.86 -3.50 9.93
N GLU A 766 16.91 -2.94 10.55
CA GLU A 766 17.33 -3.25 11.94
C GLU A 766 16.28 -2.88 13.00
N LEU A 767 15.47 -1.84 12.73
CA LEU A 767 14.34 -1.47 13.57
C LEU A 767 13.04 -2.18 13.18
N LYS A 768 12.94 -2.74 11.97
CA LYS A 768 11.68 -3.22 11.38
C LYS A 768 11.24 -4.61 11.82
N VAL A 769 10.00 -4.69 12.29
CA VAL A 769 9.21 -5.94 12.26
C VAL A 769 8.78 -6.21 10.82
N SER A 770 9.38 -7.20 10.17
CA SER A 770 8.97 -7.58 8.81
C SER A 770 7.70 -8.44 8.86
N ALA A 771 6.56 -7.83 9.18
CA ALA A 771 5.24 -8.50 9.04
C ALA A 771 4.60 -8.29 7.66
N VAL A 772 5.09 -7.34 6.85
CA VAL A 772 4.50 -7.02 5.53
C VAL A 772 5.23 -7.71 4.36
N PHE A 773 6.40 -8.30 4.58
CA PHE A 773 7.21 -8.83 3.48
C PHE A 773 7.79 -10.24 3.67
N TYR A 774 7.69 -10.86 4.85
CA TYR A 774 8.16 -12.23 5.06
C TYR A 774 7.23 -13.02 5.98
N ASN A 775 6.96 -14.26 5.57
CA ASN A 775 6.20 -15.24 6.32
C ASN A 775 6.99 -15.63 7.59
N TRP A 776 6.45 -15.36 8.78
CA TRP A 776 7.12 -15.62 10.06
C TRP A 776 7.53 -17.09 10.23
N LYS A 777 6.80 -18.04 9.62
CA LYS A 777 7.08 -19.48 9.72
C LYS A 777 8.19 -20.00 8.79
N GLU A 778 8.53 -19.30 7.71
CA GLU A 778 9.58 -19.78 6.78
C GLU A 778 10.99 -19.52 7.31
N LEU A 779 11.18 -18.54 8.20
CA LEU A 779 12.48 -18.19 8.79
C LEU A 779 12.94 -19.14 9.91
N GLU A 780 12.04 -19.90 10.55
CA GLU A 780 12.40 -20.93 11.54
C GLU A 780 12.97 -22.21 10.88
N SER A 781 12.76 -22.41 9.57
CA SER A 781 13.07 -23.67 8.88
C SER A 781 14.42 -23.72 8.17
N ILE A 782 15.19 -22.63 8.19
CA ILE A 782 16.52 -22.56 7.54
C ILE A 782 17.60 -22.57 8.62
N GLU A 783 18.12 -23.76 8.93
CA GLU A 783 19.32 -23.91 9.74
C GLU A 783 20.49 -23.16 9.08
N GLY A 784 21.06 -22.18 9.78
CA GLY A 784 22.30 -21.51 9.40
C GLY A 784 22.17 -20.09 8.85
N THR A 785 20.96 -19.52 8.70
CA THR A 785 20.82 -18.08 8.53
C THR A 785 20.73 -17.38 9.88
N ASN A 786 21.72 -16.54 10.19
CA ASN A 786 21.61 -15.52 11.23
C ASN A 786 20.36 -14.67 10.95
N ILE A 787 19.24 -15.03 11.59
CA ILE A 787 18.03 -14.21 11.61
C ILE A 787 18.47 -12.86 12.15
N LEU A 788 18.44 -11.83 11.30
CA LEU A 788 18.64 -10.45 11.74
C LEU A 788 17.57 -10.19 12.79
N LYS A 789 18.02 -10.17 14.03
CA LYS A 789 17.23 -9.81 15.19
C LYS A 789 16.81 -8.36 15.01
N VAL A 790 15.57 -8.04 15.36
CA VAL A 790 15.00 -6.70 15.18
C VAL A 790 14.76 -6.09 16.54
N TYR A 791 15.34 -4.91 16.78
CA TYR A 791 15.35 -4.30 18.12
C TYR A 791 13.96 -4.14 18.75
N MET A 792 12.95 -3.70 18.00
CA MET A 792 11.62 -3.46 18.54
C MET A 792 10.89 -4.77 18.89
N THR A 793 11.03 -5.83 18.08
CA THR A 793 10.45 -7.16 18.38
C THR A 793 11.10 -7.78 19.61
N GLU A 794 12.43 -7.77 19.68
CA GLU A 794 13.16 -8.31 20.83
C GLU A 794 12.77 -7.62 22.14
N MET A 795 12.53 -6.31 22.08
CA MET A 795 12.08 -5.55 23.24
C MET A 795 10.68 -5.97 23.68
N VAL A 796 9.74 -6.17 22.75
CA VAL A 796 8.38 -6.64 23.08
C VAL A 796 8.43 -8.07 23.63
N GLU A 797 9.05 -8.99 22.90
CA GLU A 797 9.10 -10.41 23.29
C GLU A 797 9.90 -10.64 24.58
N GLY A 798 11.07 -10.01 24.70
CA GLY A 798 11.93 -10.14 25.86
C GLY A 798 11.24 -9.66 27.14
N ARG A 799 10.36 -8.66 27.03
CA ARG A 799 9.57 -8.15 28.17
C ARG A 799 8.32 -8.96 28.47
N GLN A 800 7.68 -9.55 27.46
CA GLN A 800 6.57 -10.48 27.65
C GLN A 800 7.02 -11.81 28.26
N LYS A 801 8.25 -12.27 27.92
CA LYS A 801 8.81 -13.55 28.37
C LYS A 801 9.54 -13.47 29.73
N SER A 802 10.04 -12.31 30.15
CA SER A 802 10.69 -12.17 31.45
C SER A 802 9.67 -12.19 32.59
N GLU A 803 9.94 -12.93 33.68
CA GLU A 803 9.19 -12.80 34.94
C GLU A 803 9.07 -11.32 35.34
N ARG A 804 7.96 -10.94 36.00
CA ARG A 804 7.63 -9.56 36.42
C ARG A 804 8.74 -8.94 37.29
N VAL A 805 9.82 -8.49 36.66
CA VAL A 805 10.77 -7.55 37.24
C VAL A 805 10.08 -6.19 37.17
N GLU A 806 9.84 -5.56 38.31
CA GLU A 806 9.38 -4.16 38.36
C GLU A 806 10.37 -3.28 37.57
N ARG A 807 9.93 -2.80 36.41
CA ARG A 807 10.70 -1.89 35.54
C ARG A 807 9.87 -0.63 35.33
N HIS A 808 10.43 0.52 35.64
CA HIS A 808 9.69 1.79 35.74
C HIS A 808 9.90 2.70 34.53
N ASP A 809 9.78 2.18 33.31
CA ASP A 809 9.91 2.96 32.07
C ASP A 809 8.57 3.06 31.30
N LEU A 810 8.49 3.99 30.34
CA LEU A 810 7.29 4.25 29.54
C LEU A 810 6.79 2.99 28.83
N PHE A 811 7.70 2.16 28.33
CA PHE A 811 7.36 0.96 27.60
C PHE A 811 6.76 -0.14 28.50
N SER A 812 7.27 -0.32 29.72
CA SER A 812 6.64 -1.20 30.72
C SER A 812 5.21 -0.75 31.03
N ALA A 813 5.02 0.54 31.31
CA ALA A 813 3.69 1.08 31.63
C ALA A 813 2.70 0.93 30.45
N LEU A 814 3.20 1.05 29.21
CA LEU A 814 2.41 0.79 28.00
C LEU A 814 1.99 -0.68 27.90
N LEU A 815 2.92 -1.62 28.15
CA LEU A 815 2.62 -3.06 28.10
C LEU A 815 1.62 -3.48 29.19
N GLU A 816 1.78 -2.95 30.40
CA GLU A 816 0.86 -3.17 31.52
C GLU A 816 -0.54 -2.66 31.17
N ALA A 817 -0.67 -1.40 30.77
CA ALA A 817 -1.95 -0.81 30.36
C ALA A 817 -2.60 -1.56 29.18
N ASN A 818 -1.78 -2.06 28.24
CA ASN A 818 -2.28 -2.85 27.11
C ASN A 818 -2.82 -4.22 27.52
N SER A 819 -2.24 -4.84 28.55
CA SER A 819 -2.66 -6.15 29.05
C SER A 819 -3.94 -6.09 29.91
N GLU A 820 -4.25 -4.92 30.47
CA GLU A 820 -5.41 -4.68 31.33
C GLU A 820 -6.64 -4.16 30.55
N ASP A 821 -6.49 -3.77 29.28
CA ASP A 821 -7.58 -3.24 28.44
C ASP A 821 -8.32 -4.37 27.69
N GLU A 822 -9.65 -4.33 27.70
CA GLU A 822 -10.50 -5.30 26.99
C GLU A 822 -10.29 -5.27 25.47
N GLU A 823 -9.85 -4.12 24.93
CA GLU A 823 -9.49 -3.92 23.52
C GLU A 823 -7.98 -3.74 23.39
N ALA A 824 -7.19 -4.75 23.73
CA ALA A 824 -5.74 -4.68 23.61
C ALA A 824 -5.26 -4.26 22.19
N LEU A 825 -4.13 -3.56 22.15
CA LEU A 825 -3.37 -3.28 20.94
C LEU A 825 -2.79 -4.58 20.37
N SER A 826 -2.89 -4.74 19.05
CA SER A 826 -2.14 -5.80 18.36
C SER A 826 -0.63 -5.55 18.49
N THR A 827 0.18 -6.59 18.24
CA THR A 827 1.64 -6.45 18.23
C THR A 827 2.10 -5.35 17.26
N GLU A 828 1.49 -5.28 16.07
CA GLU A 828 1.76 -4.23 15.07
C GLU A 828 1.38 -2.83 15.59
N GLU A 829 0.21 -2.68 16.23
CA GLU A 829 -0.21 -1.40 16.80
C GLU A 829 0.72 -0.97 17.95
N LEU A 830 1.17 -1.92 18.76
CA LEU A 830 2.11 -1.67 19.84
C LEU A 830 3.46 -1.17 19.30
N ILE A 831 4.01 -1.84 18.28
CA ILE A 831 5.25 -1.45 17.62
C ILE A 831 5.10 -0.06 16.95
N GLY A 832 3.98 0.18 16.27
CA GLY A 832 3.68 1.48 15.68
C GLY A 832 3.67 2.61 16.72
N ASN A 833 3.09 2.37 17.90
CA ASN A 833 3.08 3.34 19.00
C ASN A 833 4.47 3.51 19.67
N ILE A 834 5.25 2.44 19.81
CA ILE A 834 6.66 2.51 20.29
C ILE A 834 7.49 3.40 19.36
N PHE A 835 7.42 3.14 18.05
CA PHE A 835 8.16 3.90 17.05
C PHE A 835 7.82 5.40 17.10
N ILE A 836 6.54 5.75 17.21
CA ILE A 836 6.16 7.16 17.21
C ILE A 836 6.60 7.87 18.50
N PHE A 837 6.67 7.18 19.64
CA PHE A 837 7.23 7.76 20.87
C PHE A 837 8.74 7.95 20.79
N LEU A 838 9.46 6.97 20.21
CA LEU A 838 10.88 7.12 19.90
C LEU A 838 11.12 8.33 19.01
N LEU A 839 10.42 8.43 17.88
CA LEU A 839 10.60 9.51 16.91
C LEU A 839 10.24 10.89 17.50
N ALA A 840 9.08 10.99 18.14
CA ALA A 840 8.57 12.27 18.66
C ALA A 840 9.37 12.77 19.88
N GLY A 841 9.87 11.85 20.72
CA GLY A 841 10.47 12.15 22.01
C GLY A 841 11.87 12.75 21.97
N HIS A 842 12.68 12.50 20.94
CA HIS A 842 14.08 12.95 20.92
C HIS A 842 14.34 14.16 20.02
N GLU A 843 13.86 14.15 18.75
CA GLU A 843 14.23 15.22 17.81
C GLU A 843 13.69 16.58 18.24
N THR A 844 12.46 16.62 18.76
CA THR A 844 11.82 17.86 19.19
C THR A 844 12.58 18.51 20.35
N THR A 845 12.96 17.73 21.37
CA THR A 845 13.73 18.22 22.53
C THR A 845 15.14 18.64 22.11
N ALA A 846 15.84 17.80 21.33
CA ALA A 846 17.19 18.06 20.87
C ALA A 846 17.32 19.38 20.06
N HIS A 847 16.41 19.61 19.11
CA HIS A 847 16.44 20.83 18.31
C HIS A 847 16.08 22.06 19.16
N THR A 848 15.14 21.94 20.10
CA THR A 848 14.79 23.03 21.01
C THR A 848 15.98 23.41 21.90
N LEU A 849 16.65 22.43 22.52
CA LEU A 849 17.87 22.66 23.31
C LEU A 849 18.96 23.35 22.49
N CYS A 850 19.16 22.92 21.24
CA CYS A 850 20.14 23.55 20.36
C CYS A 850 19.82 25.03 20.11
N PHE A 851 18.56 25.38 19.84
CA PHE A 851 18.14 26.77 19.71
C PHE A 851 18.25 27.54 21.03
N THR A 852 17.94 26.91 22.17
CA THR A 852 18.07 27.53 23.49
C THR A 852 19.53 27.90 23.76
N PHE A 853 20.48 26.98 23.54
CA PHE A 853 21.90 27.25 23.75
C PHE A 853 22.44 28.30 22.77
N ALA A 854 21.99 28.29 21.52
CA ALA A 854 22.30 29.32 20.55
C ALA A 854 21.83 30.71 20.99
N LEU A 855 20.57 30.82 21.45
CA LEU A 855 20.01 32.08 21.96
C LEU A 855 20.78 32.56 23.20
N LEU A 856 21.10 31.68 24.14
CA LEU A 856 21.89 32.05 25.31
C LEU A 856 23.33 32.44 24.97
N ALA A 857 23.91 31.91 23.90
CA ALA A 857 25.22 32.32 23.40
C ALA A 857 25.19 33.70 22.75
N LEU A 858 24.10 34.04 22.05
CA LEU A 858 23.88 35.35 21.44
C LEU A 858 23.52 36.44 22.49
N TYR A 859 22.86 36.06 23.59
CA TYR A 859 22.38 36.96 24.63
C TYR A 859 23.06 36.67 26.00
N PRO A 860 24.34 37.05 26.17
CA PRO A 860 25.11 36.71 27.37
C PRO A 860 24.57 37.32 28.66
N ASP A 861 23.88 38.46 28.59
CA ASP A 861 23.20 39.10 29.73
C ASP A 861 22.07 38.22 30.27
N LYS A 862 21.30 37.59 29.38
CA LYS A 862 20.22 36.66 29.72
C LYS A 862 20.78 35.36 30.31
N GLN A 863 21.88 34.87 29.73
CA GLN A 863 22.58 33.69 30.24
C GLN A 863 23.11 33.92 31.65
N GLU A 864 23.67 35.09 31.93
CA GLU A 864 24.19 35.40 33.26
C GLU A 864 23.06 35.53 34.29
N LYS A 865 21.94 36.17 33.95
CA LYS A 865 20.75 36.19 34.83
C LYS A 865 20.24 34.77 35.14
N LEU A 866 20.19 33.90 34.13
CA LEU A 866 19.80 32.50 34.31
C LEU A 866 20.76 31.77 35.26
N TYR A 867 22.07 31.92 35.05
CA TYR A 867 23.10 31.35 35.92
C TYR A 867 22.95 31.78 37.38
N GLN A 868 22.75 33.08 37.63
CA GLN A 868 22.57 33.61 38.99
C GLN A 868 21.29 33.07 39.65
N GLN A 869 20.18 32.94 38.92
CA GLN A 869 18.97 32.30 39.45
C GLN A 869 19.25 30.84 39.84
N ILE A 870 19.88 30.07 38.95
CA ILE A 870 20.20 28.66 39.20
C ILE A 870 21.06 28.52 40.45
N LYS A 871 22.11 29.34 40.60
CA LYS A 871 22.97 29.34 41.80
C LYS A 871 22.22 29.73 43.08
N SER A 872 21.24 30.62 43.00
CA SER A 872 20.44 31.00 44.19
C SER A 872 19.56 29.85 44.70
N ILE A 873 19.13 28.95 43.81
CA ILE A 873 18.28 27.79 44.15
C ILE A 873 19.15 26.59 44.55
N ILE A 874 20.31 26.42 43.89
CA ILE A 874 21.21 25.28 44.05
C ILE A 874 22.62 25.76 44.46
N PRO A 875 22.83 26.19 45.73
CA PRO A 875 24.01 26.96 46.14
C PRO A 875 25.36 26.23 46.20
N ASN A 876 25.43 24.90 45.99
CA ASN A 876 26.68 24.13 46.16
C ASN A 876 27.07 23.25 44.95
N ALA A 877 26.53 23.54 43.76
CA ALA A 877 26.77 22.73 42.55
C ALA A 877 26.42 21.22 42.72
N ARG A 878 25.55 20.88 43.69
CA ARG A 878 24.92 19.55 43.77
C ARG A 878 23.98 19.33 42.58
N LEU A 879 23.61 18.08 42.33
CA LEU A 879 22.58 17.77 41.36
C LEU A 879 21.21 18.34 41.79
N PRO A 880 20.45 18.93 40.86
CA PRO A 880 19.11 19.43 41.15
C PRO A 880 18.11 18.27 41.24
N THR A 881 17.10 18.37 42.09
CA THR A 881 16.06 17.32 42.21
C THR A 881 14.80 17.67 41.41
N TYR A 882 14.00 16.66 41.05
CA TYR A 882 12.76 16.86 40.29
C TYR A 882 11.78 17.81 41.00
N GLU A 883 11.72 17.76 42.33
CA GLU A 883 10.87 18.62 43.17
C GLU A 883 11.25 20.10 43.10
N GLU A 884 12.48 20.41 42.68
CA GLU A 884 12.99 21.78 42.53
C GLU A 884 12.71 22.37 41.16
N MET A 885 12.30 21.55 40.18
CA MET A 885 11.95 21.99 38.83
C MET A 885 10.99 23.19 38.80
N PRO A 886 9.91 23.26 39.62
CA PRO A 886 9.01 24.42 39.63
C PRO A 886 9.67 25.73 40.09
N LEU A 887 10.77 25.68 40.83
CA LEU A 887 11.50 26.85 41.29
C LEU A 887 12.39 27.45 40.19
N LEU A 888 12.79 26.64 39.20
CA LEU A 888 13.61 27.02 38.04
C LEU A 888 12.80 27.80 36.99
N THR A 889 12.16 28.88 37.44
CA THR A 889 11.21 29.69 36.67
C THR A 889 11.87 30.37 35.47
N LEU A 890 13.12 30.83 35.57
CA LEU A 890 13.82 31.47 34.45
C LEU A 890 14.33 30.42 33.45
N SER A 891 14.72 29.21 33.90
CA SER A 891 15.01 28.09 32.99
C SER A 891 13.77 27.78 32.14
N THR A 892 12.61 27.65 32.79
CA THR A 892 11.32 27.44 32.12
C THR A 892 10.98 28.57 31.16
N ALA A 893 11.17 29.82 31.57
CA ALA A 893 10.88 30.99 30.76
C ALA A 893 11.78 31.11 29.52
N VAL A 894 13.07 30.81 29.66
CA VAL A 894 14.04 30.76 28.55
C VAL A 894 13.67 29.67 27.55
N PHE A 895 13.29 28.50 28.05
CA PHE A 895 12.89 27.38 27.22
C PHE A 895 11.57 27.66 26.48
N ASN A 896 10.58 28.24 27.16
CA ASN A 896 9.31 28.66 26.54
C ASN A 896 9.50 29.77 25.50
N GLU A 897 10.38 30.75 25.74
CA GLU A 897 10.68 31.78 24.75
C GLU A 897 11.42 31.21 23.53
N THR A 898 12.23 30.17 23.73
CA THR A 898 12.81 29.42 22.62
C THR A 898 11.72 28.74 21.78
N LEU A 899 10.80 28.02 22.43
CA LEU A 899 9.65 27.38 21.77
C LEU A 899 8.74 28.36 21.04
N ARG A 900 8.59 29.59 21.56
CA ARG A 900 7.83 30.65 20.90
C ARG A 900 8.51 31.05 19.60
N LEU A 901 9.81 31.34 19.65
CA LEU A 901 10.58 31.84 18.51
C LEU A 901 10.87 30.77 17.45
N TYR A 902 11.13 29.53 17.87
CA TYR A 902 11.53 28.40 17.03
C TYR A 902 10.75 27.14 17.41
N PRO A 903 9.42 27.11 17.17
CA PRO A 903 8.62 25.93 17.47
C PRO A 903 9.07 24.73 16.61
N PRO A 904 9.28 23.54 17.20
CA PRO A 904 9.67 22.36 16.42
C PRO A 904 8.63 21.95 15.37
N VAL A 905 7.34 22.13 15.67
CA VAL A 905 6.22 21.85 14.74
C VAL A 905 5.59 23.16 14.31
N GLN A 906 5.65 23.45 13.01
CA GLN A 906 5.23 24.73 12.43
C GLN A 906 3.74 24.73 12.05
N ASP A 907 3.25 23.63 11.48
CA ASP A 907 1.89 23.54 10.95
C ASP A 907 1.15 22.37 11.58
N ILE A 908 -0.04 22.63 12.14
CA ILE A 908 -0.89 21.59 12.72
C ILE A 908 -2.17 21.46 11.87
N PRO A 909 -2.25 20.47 10.98
CA PRO A 909 -3.34 20.36 10.02
C PRO A 909 -4.64 19.86 10.64
N LYS A 910 -5.74 20.31 10.06
CA LYS A 910 -7.15 20.01 10.35
C LYS A 910 -7.92 19.98 9.02
N ARG A 911 -9.09 19.35 9.01
CA ARG A 911 -10.00 19.36 7.87
C ARG A 911 -11.42 19.62 8.35
N ALA A 912 -12.15 20.52 7.72
CA ALA A 912 -13.57 20.73 8.01
C ALA A 912 -14.39 19.50 7.59
N ALA A 913 -15.17 18.93 8.49
CA ALA A 913 -16.04 17.79 8.22
C ALA A 913 -17.40 18.21 7.61
N GLU A 914 -17.82 19.45 7.89
CA GLU A 914 -19.08 20.05 7.48
C GLU A 914 -18.86 21.50 7.03
N ASP A 915 -19.82 22.05 6.29
CA ASP A 915 -19.83 23.47 5.94
C ASP A 915 -19.98 24.28 7.24
N THR A 916 -19.06 25.21 7.48
CA THR A 916 -19.04 26.00 8.69
C THR A 916 -18.45 27.39 8.44
N THR A 917 -18.29 28.18 9.50
CA THR A 917 -17.64 29.48 9.45
C THR A 917 -16.67 29.62 10.61
N LEU A 918 -15.65 30.46 10.44
CA LEU A 918 -14.75 30.86 11.53
C LEU A 918 -14.78 32.38 11.65
N ALA A 919 -14.94 32.87 12.87
CA ALA A 919 -14.78 34.28 13.17
C ALA A 919 -13.30 34.61 13.41
N THR A 920 -12.85 35.74 12.89
CA THR A 920 -11.49 36.27 13.13
C THR A 920 -11.52 37.79 13.14
N THR A 921 -10.42 38.44 13.48
CA THR A 921 -10.29 39.89 13.45
C THR A 921 -9.50 40.34 12.21
N ASN A 922 -9.93 41.43 11.57
CA ASN A 922 -9.11 42.12 10.56
C ASN A 922 -8.13 43.12 11.22
N ALA A 923 -7.27 43.73 10.41
CA ALA A 923 -6.30 44.74 10.85
C ALA A 923 -6.94 45.98 11.50
N GLN A 924 -8.23 46.24 11.26
CA GLN A 924 -8.99 47.35 11.84
C GLN A 924 -9.66 47.00 13.17
N GLY A 925 -9.54 45.75 13.64
CA GLY A 925 -10.18 45.28 14.87
C GLY A 925 -11.62 44.81 14.68
N GLU A 926 -12.12 44.73 13.44
CA GLU A 926 -13.49 44.31 13.15
C GLU A 926 -13.57 42.79 13.01
N THR A 927 -14.68 42.21 13.47
CA THR A 927 -14.95 40.78 13.31
C THR A 927 -15.29 40.46 11.86
N VAL A 928 -14.51 39.57 11.25
CA VAL A 928 -14.73 39.02 9.91
C VAL A 928 -15.12 37.55 10.03
N ILE A 929 -16.16 37.16 9.30
CA ILE A 929 -16.62 35.77 9.24
C ILE A 929 -16.07 35.12 7.96
N ILE A 930 -15.25 34.10 8.14
CA ILE A 930 -14.63 33.35 7.05
C ILE A 930 -15.49 32.10 6.77
N PRO A 931 -16.02 31.93 5.55
CA PRO A 931 -16.68 30.69 5.17
C PRO A 931 -15.66 29.55 5.05
N VAL A 932 -15.98 28.40 5.65
CA VAL A 932 -15.16 27.19 5.65
C VAL A 932 -15.99 26.02 5.13
N PRO A 933 -16.01 25.78 3.81
CA PRO A 933 -16.71 24.64 3.22
C PRO A 933 -16.18 23.29 3.73
N ALA A 934 -17.03 22.27 3.73
CA ALA A 934 -16.65 20.90 4.03
C ALA A 934 -15.49 20.43 3.15
N GLY A 935 -14.54 19.72 3.75
CA GLY A 935 -13.32 19.26 3.10
C GLY A 935 -12.19 20.29 3.02
N THR A 936 -12.43 21.56 3.39
CA THR A 936 -11.38 22.59 3.46
C THR A 936 -10.30 22.18 4.46
N ASN A 937 -9.03 22.24 4.04
CA ASN A 937 -7.92 22.03 4.95
C ASN A 937 -7.66 23.32 5.75
N LEU A 938 -7.36 23.18 7.03
CA LEU A 938 -6.94 24.29 7.89
C LEU A 938 -5.60 23.93 8.50
N ASP A 939 -4.66 24.85 8.50
CA ASP A 939 -3.35 24.68 9.11
C ASP A 939 -3.21 25.72 10.22
N ILE A 940 -3.08 25.23 11.46
CA ILE A 940 -2.73 26.11 12.58
C ILE A 940 -1.24 26.45 12.43
N HIS A 941 -0.95 27.71 12.09
CA HIS A 941 0.38 28.16 11.70
C HIS A 941 1.10 28.75 12.91
N THR A 942 1.79 27.89 13.67
CA THR A 942 2.34 28.24 14.98
C THR A 942 3.35 29.39 14.92
N PRO A 943 4.25 29.53 13.92
CA PRO A 943 5.13 30.69 13.83
C PRO A 943 4.37 31.98 13.55
N ALA A 944 3.27 31.97 12.79
CA ALA A 944 2.49 33.20 12.61
C ALA A 944 1.83 33.61 13.92
N LEU A 945 1.19 32.68 14.64
CA LEU A 945 0.56 32.95 15.93
C LEU A 945 1.58 33.47 16.96
N HIS A 946 2.76 32.84 17.03
CA HIS A 946 3.80 33.18 17.98
C HIS A 946 4.53 34.50 17.68
N TYR A 947 4.49 34.97 16.44
CA TYR A 947 5.05 36.26 16.03
C TYR A 947 3.96 37.33 15.78
N ASN A 948 2.69 37.02 16.05
CA ASN A 948 1.60 37.96 15.87
C ASN A 948 1.71 39.11 16.90
N PRO A 949 1.90 40.37 16.46
CA PRO A 949 2.04 41.52 17.36
C PRO A 949 0.76 41.81 18.17
N LYS A 950 -0.40 41.26 17.77
CA LYS A 950 -1.64 41.28 18.56
C LYS A 950 -1.47 40.64 19.94
N TYR A 951 -0.61 39.62 20.05
CA TYR A 951 -0.44 38.83 21.28
C TYR A 951 0.94 39.00 21.93
N TRP A 952 1.95 39.41 21.16
CA TRP A 952 3.34 39.44 21.60
C TRP A 952 3.98 40.80 21.32
N GLU A 953 4.34 41.52 22.40
CA GLU A 953 5.16 42.73 22.32
C GLU A 953 6.58 42.40 21.85
N ASP A 954 7.07 43.14 20.85
CA ASP A 954 8.32 42.90 20.12
C ASP A 954 8.52 41.41 19.79
N PRO A 955 7.70 40.84 18.88
CA PRO A 955 7.61 39.40 18.68
C PRO A 955 8.93 38.76 18.22
N HIS A 956 9.83 39.54 17.62
CA HIS A 956 11.13 39.08 17.13
C HIS A 956 12.26 39.11 18.17
N ALA A 957 12.03 39.75 19.32
CA ALA A 957 13.02 39.87 20.39
C ALA A 957 12.99 38.62 21.29
N PHE A 958 14.18 38.18 21.73
CA PHE A 958 14.32 37.13 22.75
C PHE A 958 14.12 37.73 24.14
N LYS A 959 12.91 37.61 24.68
CA LYS A 959 12.52 38.16 25.99
C LYS A 959 11.91 37.09 26.90
N PRO A 960 12.73 36.22 27.54
CA PRO A 960 12.25 35.21 28.49
C PRO A 960 11.34 35.77 29.58
N GLU A 961 11.59 37.01 30.02
CA GLU A 961 10.85 37.66 31.11
C GLU A 961 9.34 37.76 30.85
N ARG A 962 8.88 37.65 29.59
CA ARG A 962 7.44 37.63 29.27
C ARG A 962 6.70 36.46 29.94
N PHE A 963 7.36 35.32 30.11
CA PHE A 963 6.78 34.12 30.72
C PHE A 963 6.82 34.13 32.25
N LEU A 964 7.50 35.12 32.86
CA LEU A 964 7.50 35.33 34.31
C LEU A 964 6.31 36.17 34.77
N LYS A 965 5.68 36.92 33.86
CA LYS A 965 4.45 37.65 34.15
C LYS A 965 3.27 36.68 34.27
N SER A 966 2.23 37.05 35.01
CA SER A 966 1.02 36.22 35.14
C SER A 966 0.04 36.38 33.99
N ASP A 967 0.15 37.46 33.22
CA ASP A 967 -0.84 37.99 32.26
C ASP A 967 -0.47 37.78 30.77
N TRP A 968 0.56 36.99 30.45
CA TRP A 968 0.87 36.67 29.06
C TRP A 968 -0.22 35.78 28.43
N ASN A 969 -0.41 35.92 27.11
CA ASN A 969 -1.49 35.24 26.41
C ASN A 969 -1.22 33.73 26.23
N ARG A 970 -1.85 32.91 27.08
CA ARG A 970 -1.71 31.45 27.07
C ARG A 970 -2.32 30.78 25.84
N ASP A 971 -3.40 31.34 25.31
CA ASP A 971 -4.08 30.80 24.13
C ASP A 971 -3.27 31.04 22.85
N ALA A 972 -2.41 32.08 22.82
CA ALA A 972 -1.50 32.38 21.72
C ALA A 972 -0.13 31.67 21.80
N PHE A 973 0.09 30.81 22.80
CA PHE A 973 1.30 30.00 22.94
C PHE A 973 0.99 28.52 22.74
N LEU A 974 1.28 28.02 21.54
CA LEU A 974 0.84 26.72 21.07
C LEU A 974 1.98 25.75 20.65
N PRO A 975 3.11 25.66 21.36
CA PRO A 975 4.19 24.73 20.98
C PRO A 975 3.81 23.24 21.16
N PHE A 976 2.78 22.95 21.97
CA PHE A 976 2.34 21.59 22.29
C PHE A 976 0.93 21.26 21.75
N SER A 977 0.43 22.04 20.79
CA SER A 977 -0.99 22.01 20.38
C SER A 977 -1.94 22.31 21.55
N ALA A 978 -3.25 22.16 21.34
CA ALA A 978 -4.29 22.36 22.34
C ALA A 978 -5.44 21.36 22.18
N GLY A 979 -6.34 21.34 23.16
CA GLY A 979 -7.53 20.48 23.19
C GLY A 979 -7.20 18.99 23.36
N ALA A 980 -8.09 18.13 22.88
CA ALA A 980 -7.96 16.67 23.02
C ALA A 980 -6.70 16.09 22.35
N ARG A 981 -6.10 16.84 21.42
CA ARG A 981 -4.89 16.46 20.68
C ARG A 981 -3.61 17.12 21.21
N ALA A 982 -3.67 17.76 22.38
CA ALA A 982 -2.49 18.30 23.04
C ALA A 982 -1.41 17.22 23.25
N CYS A 983 -0.14 17.64 23.14
CA CYS A 983 1.01 16.76 23.26
C CYS A 983 0.96 15.95 24.56
N MET A 984 1.03 14.62 24.45
CA MET A 984 1.06 13.73 25.61
C MET A 984 2.38 13.84 26.37
N GLY A 985 3.48 13.98 25.64
CA GLY A 985 4.83 14.08 26.17
C GLY A 985 5.25 15.48 26.59
N ARG A 986 4.31 16.43 26.76
CA ARG A 986 4.66 17.81 27.14
C ARG A 986 5.51 17.86 28.41
N LYS A 987 5.07 17.14 29.46
CA LYS A 987 5.79 17.16 30.74
C LYS A 987 7.15 16.47 30.63
N PHE A 988 7.22 15.33 29.92
CA PHE A 988 8.48 14.64 29.59
C PHE A 988 9.48 15.61 28.94
N PHE A 989 9.04 16.31 27.89
CA PHE A 989 9.83 17.29 27.14
C PHE A 989 10.30 18.45 28.01
N GLU A 990 9.40 19.05 28.80
CA GLU A 990 9.74 20.16 29.70
C GLU A 990 10.74 19.71 30.76
N THR A 991 10.55 18.52 31.34
CA THR A 991 11.41 17.95 32.38
C THR A 991 12.83 17.69 31.87
N GLU A 992 12.96 17.00 30.73
CA GLU A 992 14.25 16.75 30.08
C GLU A 992 14.96 18.08 29.72
N GLY A 993 14.25 18.96 29.01
CA GLY A 993 14.82 20.22 28.53
C GLY A 993 15.28 21.14 29.65
N ILE A 994 14.47 21.28 30.72
CA ILE A 994 14.80 22.13 31.87
C ILE A 994 15.96 21.54 32.67
N ALA A 995 16.01 20.22 32.87
CA ALA A 995 17.13 19.56 33.56
C ALA A 995 18.44 19.78 32.78
N ALA A 996 18.47 19.47 31.48
CA ALA A 996 19.66 19.61 30.64
C ALA A 996 20.13 21.06 30.56
N LEU A 997 19.22 22.01 30.35
CA LEU A 997 19.52 23.44 30.34
C LEU A 997 20.13 23.91 31.67
N THR A 998 19.50 23.53 32.78
CA THR A 998 19.90 23.96 34.12
C THR A 998 21.28 23.43 34.46
N MET A 999 21.52 22.14 34.22
CA MET A 999 22.82 21.52 34.44
C MET A 999 23.92 22.16 33.61
N LEU A 1000 23.68 22.37 32.32
CA LEU A 1000 24.68 22.96 31.43
C LEU A 1000 25.04 24.39 31.82
N VAL A 1001 24.05 25.25 32.05
CA VAL A 1001 24.30 26.66 32.42
C VAL A 1001 24.90 26.78 33.82
N SER A 1002 24.61 25.85 34.74
CA SER A 1002 25.17 25.85 36.09
C SER A 1002 26.69 25.63 36.13
N GLN A 1003 27.24 24.96 35.13
CA GLN A 1003 28.66 24.58 35.06
C GLN A 1003 29.41 25.23 33.91
N TYR A 1004 28.74 25.67 32.84
CA TYR A 1004 29.37 26.18 31.64
C TYR A 1004 28.77 27.51 31.18
N LYS A 1005 29.63 28.37 30.65
CA LYS A 1005 29.28 29.58 29.92
C LYS A 1005 29.25 29.24 28.43
N ILE A 1006 28.18 29.59 27.74
CA ILE A 1006 27.99 29.28 26.32
C ILE A 1006 28.30 30.54 25.49
N THR A 1007 29.11 30.40 24.45
CA THR A 1007 29.45 31.49 23.50
C THR A 1007 29.41 30.96 22.07
N VAL A 1008 29.27 31.85 21.10
CA VAL A 1008 29.39 31.47 19.68
C VAL A 1008 30.87 31.22 19.37
N LYS A 1009 31.18 30.13 18.65
CA LYS A 1009 32.55 29.88 18.20
C LYS A 1009 32.94 30.95 17.19
N GLU A 1010 34.00 31.69 17.49
CA GLU A 1010 34.53 32.72 16.60
C GLU A 1010 35.31 32.07 15.46
N GLU A 1011 35.01 32.46 14.23
CA GLU A 1011 35.65 31.95 13.01
C GLU A 1011 36.18 33.15 12.22
N PRO A 1012 37.44 33.13 11.71
CA PRO A 1012 38.06 34.28 11.07
C PRO A 1012 37.24 34.88 9.92
N GLU A 1013 36.54 34.04 9.15
CA GLU A 1013 35.69 34.47 8.04
C GLU A 1013 34.45 35.29 8.46
N PHE A 1014 34.05 35.24 9.74
CA PHE A 1014 32.88 35.96 10.27
C PHE A 1014 33.25 37.04 11.30
N ALA A 1015 34.53 37.38 11.46
CA ALA A 1015 35.00 38.30 12.51
C ALA A 1015 34.41 39.72 12.46
N HIS A 1016 33.87 40.15 11.31
CA HIS A 1016 33.31 41.50 11.10
C HIS A 1016 31.78 41.52 10.99
N GLU A 1017 31.09 40.42 11.32
CA GLU A 1017 29.64 40.38 11.24
C GLU A 1017 28.96 41.25 12.31
N THR A 1018 27.86 41.89 11.95
CA THR A 1018 27.00 42.56 12.94
C THR A 1018 26.24 41.53 13.78
N PHE A 1019 25.66 41.96 14.90
CA PHE A 1019 24.83 41.08 15.73
C PHE A 1019 23.69 40.42 14.95
N GLU A 1020 23.01 41.16 14.08
CA GLU A 1020 21.90 40.62 13.28
C GLU A 1020 22.40 39.62 12.23
N GLN A 1021 23.54 39.87 11.59
CA GLN A 1021 24.16 38.91 10.66
C GLN A 1021 24.59 37.63 11.39
N ARG A 1022 25.19 37.76 12.58
CA ARG A 1022 25.52 36.62 13.46
C ARG A 1022 24.28 35.82 13.82
N LYS A 1023 23.23 36.49 14.29
CA LYS A 1023 21.97 35.87 14.67
C LYS A 1023 21.33 35.15 13.48
N GLU A 1024 21.26 35.77 12.31
CA GLU A 1024 20.70 35.14 11.10
C GLU A 1024 21.48 33.88 10.71
N ARG A 1025 22.82 33.93 10.76
CA ARG A 1025 23.70 32.80 10.44
C ARG A 1025 23.52 31.63 11.42
N ILE A 1026 23.59 31.91 12.72
CA ILE A 1026 23.55 30.89 13.79
C ILE A 1026 22.15 30.29 13.98
N MET A 1027 21.11 31.09 13.74
CA MET A 1027 19.70 30.67 13.91
C MET A 1027 19.06 30.19 12.60
N ARG A 1028 19.83 30.10 11.51
CA ARG A 1028 19.34 29.59 10.23
C ARG A 1028 18.80 28.17 10.42
N SER A 1029 17.61 27.92 9.91
CA SER A 1029 16.88 26.68 10.13
C SER A 1029 16.25 26.14 8.84
N ASN A 1030 15.97 24.84 8.85
CA ASN A 1030 15.19 24.14 7.84
C ASN A 1030 14.02 23.43 8.51
N SER A 1031 12.89 23.36 7.81
CA SER A 1031 11.70 22.62 8.21
C SER A 1031 11.64 21.35 7.38
N VAL A 1032 11.86 20.20 8.03
CA VAL A 1032 11.72 18.88 7.40
C VAL A 1032 10.59 18.14 8.10
N LEU A 1033 10.90 17.34 9.12
CA LEU A 1033 9.91 16.79 10.05
C LEU A 1033 9.69 17.75 11.23
N THR A 1034 10.78 18.33 11.73
CA THR A 1034 10.80 19.37 12.75
C THR A 1034 11.62 20.56 12.26
N THR A 1035 11.52 21.71 12.94
CA THR A 1035 12.42 22.84 12.76
C THR A 1035 13.82 22.44 13.21
N THR A 1036 14.75 22.29 12.26
CA THR A 1036 16.13 21.85 12.50
C THR A 1036 17.11 23.02 12.26
N PRO A 1037 18.03 23.31 13.19
CA PRO A 1037 19.10 24.28 12.95
C PRO A 1037 20.07 23.78 11.86
N VAL A 1038 20.53 24.67 10.98
CA VAL A 1038 21.41 24.31 9.86
C VAL A 1038 22.85 24.13 10.29
N ARG A 1039 23.37 25.07 11.10
CA ARG A 1039 24.72 25.02 11.68
C ARG A 1039 24.77 25.99 12.86
N THR A 1040 25.26 25.50 14.01
CA THR A 1040 25.23 26.25 15.27
C THR A 1040 26.52 25.99 16.04
N PRO A 1041 27.63 26.65 15.67
CA PRO A 1041 28.93 26.43 16.27
C PRO A 1041 29.02 27.16 17.62
N LEU A 1042 29.22 26.42 18.71
CA LEU A 1042 29.24 26.94 20.08
C LEU A 1042 30.50 26.53 20.84
N VAL A 1043 30.87 27.35 21.82
CA VAL A 1043 31.96 27.09 22.77
C VAL A 1043 31.39 27.10 24.19
N PHE A 1044 31.64 26.04 24.93
CA PHE A 1044 31.27 25.87 26.33
C PHE A 1044 32.52 26.03 27.20
N THR A 1045 32.55 27.08 28.02
CA THR A 1045 33.67 27.39 28.92
C THR A 1045 33.26 27.11 30.36
N ARG A 1046 33.98 26.23 31.05
CA ARG A 1046 33.69 25.84 32.44
C ARG A 1046 33.71 27.06 33.36
N ARG A 1047 32.63 27.28 34.09
CA ARG A 1047 32.48 28.34 35.10
C ARG A 1047 33.27 27.95 36.36
N GLN A 1048 33.85 28.95 37.02
CA GLN A 1048 34.59 28.78 38.27
C GLN A 1048 33.64 28.67 39.46
#